data_AF-A0A938IJC5-F1
#
_entry.id   AF-A0A938IJC5-F1
#
_cell.length_a   1.000
_cell.length_b   1.000
_cell.length_c   1.000
_cell.angle_alpha   90.00
_cell.angle_beta   90.00
_cell.angle_gamma   90.00
#
_symmetry.space_group_name_H-M   'P 1'
#
loop_
_entity.id
_entity.type
_entity.pdbx_description
1 polymer ?
#
loop_
_entity_poly.entity_id
_entity_poly.type
_entity_poly.pdbx_seq_one_letter_code
_entity_poly.pdbx_strand_id
1 'polypeptide(L)'
;MYVRAIALTALSLMFCLAAPAPAADYYVDDKGGDGLADGGNDANKGTIDSPWLTLIHATQQLKPGDTLYIRGGAYAEYPKDTIPSGAPEARVTVSNYKDEVVTIRPAPQSGTSQDSVVSIKGKCYITLRGLILDGHNGDAKIHQHTLVIWGSDPVPHHIRVENCTMTNGYCSGVLSSGNQCEFINLKVHHNGTTRLHHGIYTGTDNNVIDGCEFSYNKGFGIHIYATAPKRADNSIIRNNYSHHNETAGGIIGTGNRNVAYNNVFTDNPIGCWVRGAGTKFYNNTLHNNKLGLDVQYTANAEIKNNIIVGGNSGIAEFGDRKPEQGDKSTERGGQPTGRGGATGGRGGARAATNTDPVVSNNFTEGDPMFVDPEKGDFRLKDGSPVPAGVGAVMEAGKDGVARPRAPESWARRPEFQVGAFVANDPTEIEQPLPPRDPVTYFVAPNGNDDNPGTEDRPWATLKKAADSVERGDTVRIRAGVYSRTGPSQSAFTFSKAGTKEAPITYKAYGDGEVVLTAGEVVPPASWKHVKGAIYSMPYDPKAGVLNVFCNGLPLVGHGPNHPVPSADQMYPNSFYEDKDASTVYVWLADGSDPKNSDMRTASVNIIGLISCHHTIFDGLTLEYGFRGFHLHRPTHDITIRNCVIRSIASQGILPIPENCVIESNTFQKIGSTKFNHAMYGSLPGVVVRHNVFEEISGAAVHQYAGGGSAGKDGFRIYGNTFRKPVPFWDNTPRKRYESNLILWARDENWVYNNVFYGEGKKRAISMPQSANLVFHNTLVGCPVAVGFGPQSKDNDVRNNIFVDCEQSIDWPAEAMPQKALDYNIYWSTSGSAKWQHAGKEYTTFAEYQKAAGEAHSRYVDPGLIGPGDARLRPGSPAINAGAALKEVAADKDGTVRPQGKATDIGAYEFKGE
;
A
#
# COMPACT_ATOMS: atom_id res chain seq x y z
N MET A 1 17.51 35.03 -67.73
CA MET A 1 18.72 34.47 -67.08
C MET A 1 18.35 34.15 -65.64
N TYR A 2 18.39 32.86 -65.29
CA TYR A 2 18.19 32.21 -63.98
C TYR A 2 16.92 32.52 -63.17
N VAL A 3 15.91 31.67 -63.42
CA VAL A 3 14.86 31.22 -62.49
C VAL A 3 15.33 29.89 -61.87
N ARG A 4 15.13 29.69 -60.55
CA ARG A 4 14.91 28.38 -59.86
C ARG A 4 14.68 28.66 -58.36
N ALA A 5 13.43 28.73 -57.90
CA ALA A 5 12.54 27.62 -57.52
C ALA A 5 12.89 27.00 -56.15
N ILE A 6 12.15 27.46 -55.14
CA ILE A 6 12.04 26.88 -53.79
C ILE A 6 11.22 25.60 -53.94
N ALA A 7 11.83 24.45 -53.61
CA ALA A 7 11.12 23.17 -53.51
C ALA A 7 10.87 22.86 -52.02
N LEU A 8 9.64 23.08 -51.57
CA LEU A 8 9.09 22.38 -50.41
C LEU A 8 9.00 20.90 -50.79
N THR A 9 9.77 20.04 -50.13
CA THR A 9 9.48 18.61 -50.07
C THR A 9 8.80 18.32 -48.75
N ALA A 10 7.48 18.16 -48.80
CA ALA A 10 6.71 17.55 -47.73
C ALA A 10 7.09 16.06 -47.67
N LEU A 11 7.97 15.70 -46.73
CA LEU A 11 8.15 14.29 -46.37
C LEU A 11 7.06 13.93 -45.37
N SER A 12 5.99 13.34 -45.87
CA SER A 12 4.97 12.66 -45.09
C SER A 12 5.62 11.49 -44.34
N LEU A 13 6.04 11.70 -43.08
CA LEU A 13 6.23 10.59 -42.15
C LEU A 13 4.83 10.06 -41.82
N MET A 14 4.41 9.01 -42.54
CA MET A 14 3.47 8.04 -41.98
C MET A 14 4.13 7.43 -40.75
N PHE A 15 3.83 7.96 -39.56
CA PHE A 15 3.88 7.15 -38.36
C PHE A 15 2.73 6.14 -38.48
N CYS A 16 3.02 5.00 -39.11
CA CYS A 16 2.30 3.79 -38.76
C CYS A 16 2.59 3.56 -37.28
N LEU A 17 1.68 3.99 -36.40
CA LEU A 17 1.57 3.46 -35.05
C LEU A 17 1.26 1.97 -35.22
N ALA A 18 2.30 1.16 -35.39
CA ALA A 18 2.20 -0.25 -35.10
C ALA A 18 1.72 -0.33 -33.65
N ALA A 19 0.58 -0.98 -33.42
CA ALA A 19 0.17 -1.34 -32.08
C ALA A 19 1.38 -2.02 -31.39
N PRO A 20 1.72 -1.67 -30.14
CA PRO A 20 2.79 -2.36 -29.44
C PRO A 20 2.45 -3.86 -29.47
N ALA A 21 3.39 -4.67 -29.97
CA ALA A 21 3.25 -6.12 -29.90
C ALA A 21 2.98 -6.50 -28.42
N PRO A 22 2.09 -7.46 -28.15
CA PRO A 22 1.85 -7.89 -26.79
C PRO A 22 3.17 -8.37 -26.16
N ALA A 23 3.39 -7.98 -24.91
CA ALA A 23 4.48 -8.50 -24.09
C ALA A 23 4.51 -10.03 -24.15
N ALA A 24 5.67 -10.60 -24.44
CA ALA A 24 5.84 -12.03 -24.59
C ALA A 24 6.73 -12.62 -23.49
N ASP A 25 6.44 -13.87 -23.12
CA ASP A 25 7.25 -14.66 -22.21
C ASP A 25 8.19 -15.55 -23.00
N TYR A 26 9.48 -15.45 -22.70
CA TYR A 26 10.52 -16.28 -23.29
C TYR A 26 11.26 -17.11 -22.24
N TYR A 27 11.91 -18.17 -22.68
CA TYR A 27 12.55 -19.17 -21.84
C TYR A 27 13.95 -19.49 -22.34
N VAL A 28 14.89 -19.60 -21.40
CA VAL A 28 16.25 -20.07 -21.65
C VAL A 28 16.59 -21.20 -20.68
N ASP A 29 17.27 -22.24 -21.19
CA ASP A 29 17.63 -23.45 -20.43
C ASP A 29 19.02 -23.97 -20.83
N ASP A 30 19.96 -23.99 -19.87
CA ASP A 30 21.35 -24.47 -20.04
C ASP A 30 21.49 -26.00 -20.03
N LYS A 31 20.43 -26.74 -19.68
CA LYS A 31 20.45 -28.20 -19.51
C LYS A 31 19.40 -28.89 -20.37
N GLY A 32 19.80 -29.95 -21.08
CA GLY A 32 18.88 -31.02 -21.51
C GLY A 32 18.40 -31.89 -20.36
N GLY A 33 17.80 -31.31 -19.32
CA GLY A 33 17.76 -31.92 -17.99
C GLY A 33 16.51 -31.71 -17.17
N ASP A 34 15.32 -31.62 -17.76
CA ASP A 34 14.04 -31.78 -17.04
C ASP A 34 12.88 -32.35 -17.88
N GLY A 35 13.14 -32.86 -19.09
CA GLY A 35 12.13 -33.61 -19.87
C GLY A 35 12.05 -33.31 -21.36
N LEU A 36 12.81 -32.33 -21.87
CA LEU A 36 13.12 -32.22 -23.29
C LEU A 36 14.45 -32.95 -23.52
N ALA A 37 14.46 -33.96 -24.41
CA ALA A 37 15.58 -34.87 -24.59
C ALA A 37 16.92 -34.20 -24.98
N ASP A 38 16.91 -32.92 -25.40
CA ASP A 38 18.04 -32.27 -26.09
C ASP A 38 18.43 -30.86 -25.57
N GLY A 39 17.86 -30.35 -24.47
CA GLY A 39 18.19 -29.00 -23.93
C GLY A 39 17.73 -27.82 -24.79
N GLY A 40 18.13 -26.61 -24.41
CA GLY A 40 17.87 -25.41 -25.21
C GLY A 40 18.64 -25.42 -26.53
N ASN A 41 18.16 -24.67 -27.51
CA ASN A 41 18.89 -24.42 -28.77
C ASN A 41 18.62 -22.98 -29.21
N ASP A 42 19.64 -22.20 -29.57
CA ASP A 42 19.46 -20.81 -30.00
C ASP A 42 18.79 -20.67 -31.37
N ALA A 43 18.55 -21.79 -32.08
CA ALA A 43 17.65 -21.83 -33.24
C ALA A 43 16.17 -21.99 -32.85
N ASN A 44 15.85 -22.22 -31.57
CA ASN A 44 14.49 -22.39 -31.07
C ASN A 44 13.72 -21.06 -31.03
N LYS A 45 12.44 -21.16 -30.70
CA LYS A 45 11.52 -19.99 -30.62
C LYS A 45 11.58 -19.26 -29.28
N GLY A 46 12.28 -19.78 -28.28
CA GLY A 46 12.32 -19.22 -26.92
C GLY A 46 11.03 -19.48 -26.14
N THR A 47 10.19 -20.43 -26.55
CA THR A 47 8.98 -20.83 -25.80
C THR A 47 9.35 -21.85 -24.72
N ILE A 48 8.47 -22.09 -23.74
CA ILE A 48 8.75 -23.07 -22.67
C ILE A 48 9.06 -24.49 -23.20
N ASP A 49 8.39 -24.91 -24.28
CA ASP A 49 8.62 -26.23 -24.92
C ASP A 49 9.80 -26.24 -25.91
N SER A 50 10.35 -25.06 -26.23
CA SER A 50 11.43 -24.88 -27.20
C SER A 50 12.27 -23.68 -26.74
N PRO A 51 12.98 -23.81 -25.60
CA PRO A 51 13.71 -22.70 -25.01
C PRO A 51 14.99 -22.42 -25.78
N TRP A 52 15.49 -21.19 -25.67
CA TRP A 52 16.84 -20.86 -26.13
C TRP A 52 17.88 -21.53 -25.24
N LEU A 53 19.10 -21.68 -25.78
CA LEU A 53 20.21 -22.31 -25.05
C LEU A 53 20.97 -21.29 -24.22
N THR A 54 21.30 -20.14 -24.81
CA THR A 54 22.22 -19.18 -24.21
C THR A 54 21.49 -17.93 -23.71
N LEU A 55 21.89 -17.48 -22.52
CA LEU A 55 21.36 -16.28 -21.88
C LEU A 55 21.68 -15.03 -22.71
N ILE A 56 22.86 -14.98 -23.34
CA ILE A 56 23.24 -13.90 -24.25
C ILE A 56 22.30 -13.84 -25.45
N HIS A 57 22.00 -14.97 -26.10
CA HIS A 57 21.07 -15.00 -27.21
C HIS A 57 19.68 -14.54 -26.76
N ALA A 58 19.17 -15.11 -25.67
CA ALA A 58 17.85 -14.83 -25.15
C ALA A 58 17.63 -13.36 -24.81
N THR A 59 18.58 -12.75 -24.09
CA THR A 59 18.47 -11.34 -23.69
C THR A 59 18.49 -10.38 -24.88
N GLN A 60 19.15 -10.72 -25.99
CA GLN A 60 19.18 -9.91 -27.21
C GLN A 60 17.84 -9.90 -27.98
N GLN A 61 16.96 -10.88 -27.75
CA GLN A 61 15.68 -10.99 -28.46
C GLN A 61 14.56 -10.14 -27.84
N LEU A 62 14.75 -9.66 -26.61
CA LEU A 62 13.71 -9.02 -25.82
C LEU A 62 13.31 -7.64 -26.40
N LYS A 63 12.08 -7.25 -26.14
CA LYS A 63 11.50 -5.94 -26.48
C LYS A 63 10.85 -5.34 -25.22
N PRO A 64 10.58 -4.02 -25.19
CA PRO A 64 9.87 -3.41 -24.07
C PRO A 64 8.60 -4.16 -23.70
N GLY A 65 8.50 -4.59 -22.43
CA GLY A 65 7.39 -5.36 -21.88
C GLY A 65 7.64 -6.87 -21.78
N ASP A 66 8.62 -7.40 -22.53
CA ASP A 66 8.89 -8.85 -22.53
C ASP A 66 9.50 -9.33 -21.21
N THR A 67 9.20 -10.59 -20.88
CA THR A 67 9.79 -11.29 -19.73
C THR A 67 10.61 -12.48 -20.20
N LEU A 68 11.86 -12.57 -19.77
CA LEU A 68 12.70 -13.76 -19.91
C LEU A 68 12.72 -14.54 -18.60
N TYR A 69 12.25 -15.79 -18.66
CA TYR A 69 12.36 -16.78 -17.61
C TYR A 69 13.59 -17.66 -17.82
N ILE A 70 14.48 -17.68 -16.85
CA ILE A 70 15.69 -18.52 -16.84
C ILE A 70 15.40 -19.78 -16.04
N ARG A 71 15.56 -20.96 -16.66
CA ARG A 71 15.41 -22.25 -15.99
C ARG A 71 16.58 -22.53 -15.05
N GLY A 72 16.36 -23.37 -14.04
CA GLY A 72 17.30 -23.67 -12.96
C GLY A 72 18.62 -24.27 -13.46
N GLY A 73 19.70 -23.52 -13.26
CA GLY A 73 20.95 -23.80 -13.96
C GLY A 73 22.12 -22.95 -13.48
N ALA A 74 23.30 -23.29 -13.98
CA ALA A 74 24.54 -22.59 -13.72
C ALA A 74 25.09 -22.06 -15.06
N TYR A 75 24.68 -20.85 -15.41
CA TYR A 75 24.97 -20.21 -16.69
C TYR A 75 26.35 -19.56 -16.64
N ALA A 76 27.33 -20.20 -17.27
CA ALA A 76 28.69 -19.68 -17.42
C ALA A 76 28.78 -18.75 -18.63
N GLU A 77 28.13 -17.58 -18.54
CA GLU A 77 28.01 -16.60 -19.61
C GLU A 77 28.32 -15.19 -19.11
N TYR A 78 28.57 -14.27 -20.04
CA TYR A 78 28.77 -12.85 -19.74
C TYR A 78 27.76 -11.99 -20.52
N PRO A 79 26.52 -11.83 -20.00
CA PRO A 79 25.49 -10.94 -20.56
C PRO A 79 25.93 -9.47 -20.43
N LYS A 80 26.79 -9.06 -21.35
CA LYS A 80 27.36 -7.72 -21.38
C LYS A 80 26.49 -6.80 -22.21
N ASP A 81 25.68 -5.97 -21.54
CA ASP A 81 24.87 -4.92 -22.16
C ASP A 81 23.84 -5.45 -23.17
N THR A 82 23.50 -6.72 -23.07
CA THR A 82 22.61 -7.44 -24.01
C THR A 82 21.14 -7.18 -23.75
N ILE A 83 20.76 -6.86 -22.50
CA ILE A 83 19.38 -6.56 -22.12
C ILE A 83 18.97 -5.20 -22.72
N PRO A 84 17.92 -5.15 -23.56
CA PRO A 84 17.45 -3.90 -24.14
C PRO A 84 16.70 -3.05 -23.11
N SER A 85 16.59 -1.74 -23.38
CA SER A 85 15.77 -0.86 -22.56
C SER A 85 14.29 -1.21 -22.71
N GLY A 86 13.55 -1.15 -21.61
CA GLY A 86 12.09 -1.11 -21.64
C GLY A 86 11.55 0.30 -21.84
N ALA A 87 10.27 0.46 -21.51
CA ALA A 87 9.56 1.74 -21.46
C ALA A 87 8.89 1.92 -20.08
N PRO A 88 8.45 3.14 -19.70
CA PRO A 88 7.85 3.44 -18.40
C PRO A 88 6.79 2.44 -17.91
N GLU A 89 5.91 2.00 -18.81
CA GLU A 89 4.82 1.06 -18.52
C GLU A 89 5.07 -0.36 -19.07
N ALA A 90 6.27 -0.61 -19.58
CA ALA A 90 6.65 -1.86 -20.25
C ALA A 90 8.14 -2.16 -20.00
N ARG A 91 8.48 -2.47 -18.75
CA ARG A 91 9.84 -2.88 -18.38
C ARG A 91 10.21 -4.18 -19.08
N VAL A 92 11.48 -4.35 -19.41
CA VAL A 92 12.03 -5.66 -19.75
C VAL A 92 12.34 -6.39 -18.45
N THR A 93 11.82 -7.59 -18.24
CA THR A 93 12.07 -8.39 -17.04
C THR A 93 12.95 -9.59 -17.36
N VAL A 94 14.01 -9.81 -16.57
CA VAL A 94 14.81 -11.03 -16.57
C VAL A 94 14.72 -11.65 -15.19
N SER A 95 14.12 -12.85 -15.12
CA SER A 95 13.75 -13.51 -13.88
C SER A 95 14.15 -14.98 -13.91
N ASN A 96 14.42 -15.57 -12.75
CA ASN A 96 14.34 -17.02 -12.63
C ASN A 96 12.91 -17.51 -12.92
N TYR A 97 12.77 -18.74 -13.41
CA TYR A 97 11.47 -19.37 -13.59
C TYR A 97 10.95 -19.91 -12.25
N LYS A 98 9.83 -19.36 -11.76
CA LYS A 98 9.25 -19.72 -10.46
C LYS A 98 10.30 -19.61 -9.34
N ASP A 99 10.64 -20.74 -8.75
CA ASP A 99 11.51 -20.88 -7.58
C ASP A 99 12.84 -21.53 -7.92
N GLU A 100 13.08 -21.73 -9.21
CA GLU A 100 14.28 -22.39 -9.69
C GLU A 100 15.51 -21.53 -9.38
N VAL A 101 16.56 -22.18 -8.90
CA VAL A 101 17.81 -21.52 -8.53
C VAL A 101 18.63 -21.29 -9.79
N VAL A 102 18.81 -20.02 -10.14
CA VAL A 102 19.60 -19.60 -11.30
C VAL A 102 20.88 -18.95 -10.81
N THR A 103 22.01 -19.57 -11.13
CA THR A 103 23.34 -18.98 -10.89
C THR A 103 23.95 -18.55 -12.20
N ILE A 104 24.28 -17.27 -12.32
CA ILE A 104 25.04 -16.73 -13.45
C ILE A 104 26.48 -16.56 -12.97
N ARG A 105 27.43 -17.07 -13.76
CA ARG A 105 28.86 -17.03 -13.47
C ARG A 105 29.65 -16.52 -14.68
N PRO A 106 30.82 -15.90 -14.44
CA PRO A 106 31.75 -15.57 -15.50
C PRO A 106 32.04 -16.75 -16.43
N ALA A 107 31.96 -16.54 -17.74
CA ALA A 107 32.46 -17.50 -18.72
C ALA A 107 34.00 -17.65 -18.61
N PRO A 108 34.57 -18.87 -18.77
CA PRO A 108 36.03 -19.08 -18.85
C PRO A 108 36.66 -18.21 -19.95
N GLN A 109 37.72 -17.46 -19.63
CA GLN A 109 38.25 -16.45 -20.56
C GLN A 109 39.04 -17.02 -21.74
N SER A 110 38.75 -16.49 -22.93
CA SER A 110 39.61 -16.48 -24.12
C SER A 110 40.20 -15.07 -24.36
N GLY A 111 40.79 -14.44 -23.34
CA GLY A 111 41.67 -13.27 -23.51
C GLY A 111 41.09 -11.85 -23.39
N THR A 112 39.88 -11.63 -22.85
CA THR A 112 39.33 -10.27 -22.60
C THR A 112 38.92 -10.07 -21.13
N SER A 113 39.28 -8.93 -20.53
CA SER A 113 38.88 -8.58 -19.16
C SER A 113 37.36 -8.35 -19.05
N GLN A 114 36.65 -9.24 -18.35
CA GLN A 114 35.26 -9.03 -17.95
C GLN A 114 35.20 -8.07 -16.75
N ASP A 115 34.26 -7.12 -16.75
CA ASP A 115 34.11 -6.11 -15.69
C ASP A 115 33.02 -6.47 -14.67
N SER A 116 32.17 -7.45 -14.99
CA SER A 116 31.02 -7.87 -14.19
C SER A 116 30.57 -9.30 -14.52
N VAL A 117 29.66 -9.86 -13.72
CA VAL A 117 28.88 -11.04 -14.11
C VAL A 117 27.75 -10.63 -15.05
N VAL A 118 27.02 -9.57 -14.71
CA VAL A 118 26.02 -8.92 -15.56
C VAL A 118 26.31 -7.43 -15.69
N SER A 119 26.25 -6.91 -16.93
CA SER A 119 26.46 -5.49 -17.25
C SER A 119 25.21 -4.90 -17.89
N ILE A 120 24.79 -3.74 -17.40
CA ILE A 120 23.69 -2.94 -17.94
C ILE A 120 24.19 -1.52 -18.18
N LYS A 121 24.64 -1.23 -19.41
CA LYS A 121 25.15 0.10 -19.77
C LYS A 121 24.25 0.90 -20.69
N GLY A 122 23.95 2.13 -20.26
CA GLY A 122 23.09 3.06 -21.00
C GLY A 122 21.69 2.51 -21.29
N LYS A 123 21.14 1.67 -20.40
CA LYS A 123 19.80 1.09 -20.53
C LYS A 123 18.88 1.55 -19.41
N CYS A 124 17.58 1.51 -19.66
CA CYS A 124 16.55 1.98 -18.72
C CYS A 124 15.37 1.02 -18.66
N TYR A 125 14.55 1.10 -17.61
CA TYR A 125 13.31 0.32 -17.46
C TYR A 125 13.53 -1.20 -17.55
N ILE A 126 14.43 -1.72 -16.72
CA ILE A 126 14.77 -3.14 -16.64
C ILE A 126 14.47 -3.65 -15.23
N THR A 127 13.97 -4.88 -15.12
CA THR A 127 13.86 -5.61 -13.86
C THR A 127 14.75 -6.86 -13.91
N LEU A 128 15.63 -7.02 -12.91
CA LEU A 128 16.33 -8.27 -12.62
C LEU A 128 15.73 -8.87 -11.34
N ARG A 129 15.32 -10.15 -11.38
CA ARG A 129 14.64 -10.80 -10.26
C ARG A 129 15.14 -12.22 -9.98
N GLY A 130 15.38 -12.54 -8.71
CA GLY A 130 15.55 -13.93 -8.26
C GLY A 130 16.83 -14.61 -8.75
N LEU A 131 17.87 -13.84 -9.09
CA LEU A 131 19.12 -14.36 -9.68
C LEU A 131 20.25 -14.41 -8.65
N ILE A 132 21.10 -15.43 -8.73
CA ILE A 132 22.40 -15.47 -8.04
C ILE A 132 23.48 -15.04 -9.04
N LEU A 133 24.08 -13.88 -8.81
CA LEU A 133 25.24 -13.39 -9.55
C LEU A 133 26.50 -13.75 -8.76
N ASP A 134 27.15 -14.83 -9.17
CA ASP A 134 28.29 -15.42 -8.49
C ASP A 134 29.58 -15.10 -9.26
N GLY A 135 30.38 -14.19 -8.72
CA GLY A 135 31.65 -13.77 -9.30
C GLY A 135 32.79 -14.79 -9.16
N HIS A 136 32.54 -15.97 -8.57
CA HIS A 136 33.57 -16.98 -8.39
C HIS A 136 34.16 -17.41 -9.75
N ASN A 137 35.44 -17.13 -9.94
CA ASN A 137 36.21 -17.59 -11.09
C ASN A 137 37.52 -18.20 -10.60
N GLY A 138 37.89 -19.37 -11.14
CA GLY A 138 39.11 -20.09 -10.76
C GLY A 138 40.42 -19.40 -11.16
N ASP A 139 40.35 -18.21 -11.79
CA ASP A 139 41.51 -17.42 -12.23
C ASP A 139 41.54 -16.04 -11.52
N ALA A 140 42.62 -15.77 -10.78
CA ALA A 140 42.70 -14.78 -9.71
C ALA A 140 42.96 -13.33 -10.16
N LYS A 141 42.62 -12.91 -11.40
CA LYS A 141 43.19 -11.67 -11.98
C LYS A 141 42.23 -10.69 -12.67
N ILE A 142 40.94 -10.63 -12.32
CA ILE A 142 39.97 -9.84 -13.09
C ILE A 142 39.13 -8.90 -12.23
N HIS A 143 39.05 -7.61 -12.64
CA HIS A 143 38.27 -6.54 -12.01
C HIS A 143 36.74 -6.76 -12.16
N GLN A 144 36.22 -7.86 -11.62
CA GLN A 144 34.83 -8.27 -11.80
C GLN A 144 33.96 -7.85 -10.62
N HIS A 145 33.03 -6.95 -10.88
CA HIS A 145 31.85 -6.76 -10.05
C HIS A 145 30.87 -7.93 -10.23
N THR A 146 29.82 -8.06 -9.41
CA THR A 146 28.74 -9.01 -9.76
C THR A 146 27.75 -8.33 -10.69
N LEU A 147 27.30 -7.13 -10.37
CA LEU A 147 26.42 -6.31 -11.21
C LEU A 147 27.01 -4.92 -11.49
N VAL A 148 27.03 -4.52 -12.75
CA VAL A 148 27.36 -3.15 -13.17
C VAL A 148 26.15 -2.51 -13.85
N ILE A 149 25.71 -1.37 -13.34
CA ILE A 149 24.75 -0.47 -13.99
C ILE A 149 25.49 0.82 -14.29
N TRP A 150 25.81 1.12 -15.56
CA TRP A 150 26.73 2.23 -15.84
C TRP A 150 26.43 3.01 -17.11
N GLY A 151 26.55 4.33 -17.07
CA GLY A 151 26.43 5.15 -18.27
C GLY A 151 26.29 6.63 -17.95
N SER A 152 26.70 7.46 -18.90
CA SER A 152 26.59 8.92 -18.81
C SER A 152 25.72 9.54 -19.90
N ASP A 153 25.50 8.83 -21.01
CA ASP A 153 24.60 9.26 -22.10
C ASP A 153 24.16 8.05 -22.95
N PRO A 154 22.92 7.54 -22.79
CA PRO A 154 21.99 7.93 -21.74
C PRO A 154 22.45 7.44 -20.37
N VAL A 155 22.11 8.20 -19.31
CA VAL A 155 22.28 7.73 -17.92
C VAL A 155 21.26 6.63 -17.65
N PRO A 156 21.67 5.45 -17.14
CA PRO A 156 20.72 4.40 -16.78
C PRO A 156 19.70 4.89 -15.75
N HIS A 157 18.42 4.51 -15.90
CA HIS A 157 17.40 4.85 -14.92
C HIS A 157 16.23 3.88 -14.87
N HIS A 158 15.46 3.91 -13.77
CA HIS A 158 14.29 3.04 -13.56
C HIS A 158 14.61 1.54 -13.68
N ILE A 159 15.81 1.16 -13.22
CA ILE A 159 16.22 -0.25 -13.13
C ILE A 159 15.86 -0.75 -11.73
N ARG A 160 15.14 -1.86 -11.66
CA ARG A 160 14.82 -2.58 -10.43
C ARG A 160 15.63 -3.86 -10.35
N VAL A 161 16.25 -4.10 -9.20
CA VAL A 161 16.92 -5.35 -8.87
C VAL A 161 16.32 -5.86 -7.58
N GLU A 162 15.68 -7.02 -7.62
CA GLU A 162 14.93 -7.54 -6.48
C GLU A 162 15.14 -9.03 -6.24
N ASN A 163 15.18 -9.44 -4.98
CA ASN A 163 15.33 -10.84 -4.57
C ASN A 163 16.58 -11.54 -5.17
N CYS A 164 17.63 -10.77 -5.48
CA CYS A 164 18.87 -11.29 -6.06
C CYS A 164 19.96 -11.46 -5.00
N THR A 165 20.87 -12.42 -5.25
CA THR A 165 22.10 -12.60 -4.47
C THR A 165 23.31 -12.17 -5.29
N MET A 166 24.19 -11.38 -4.70
CA MET A 166 25.44 -10.90 -5.30
C MET A 166 26.61 -11.36 -4.45
N THR A 167 27.39 -12.31 -4.95
CA THR A 167 28.45 -12.90 -4.14
C THR A 167 29.73 -13.22 -4.90
N ASN A 168 30.82 -13.38 -4.16
CA ASN A 168 32.14 -13.80 -4.64
C ASN A 168 32.72 -12.90 -5.75
N GLY A 169 32.25 -11.66 -5.90
CA GLY A 169 32.84 -10.70 -6.82
C GLY A 169 34.27 -10.34 -6.42
N TYR A 170 35.19 -10.27 -7.37
CA TYR A 170 36.55 -9.77 -7.12
C TYR A 170 36.56 -8.28 -6.75
N CYS A 171 35.59 -7.53 -7.27
CA CYS A 171 35.29 -6.13 -6.99
C CYS A 171 33.97 -5.98 -6.19
N SER A 172 33.32 -4.82 -6.24
CA SER A 172 32.06 -4.59 -5.52
C SER A 172 30.95 -5.53 -6.00
N GLY A 173 30.00 -5.88 -5.13
CA GLY A 173 28.80 -6.61 -5.56
C GLY A 173 28.04 -5.80 -6.62
N VAL A 174 27.51 -4.64 -6.22
CA VAL A 174 26.83 -3.73 -7.14
C VAL A 174 27.64 -2.46 -7.34
N LEU A 175 27.92 -2.12 -8.60
CA LEU A 175 28.42 -0.81 -9.01
C LEU A 175 27.38 -0.12 -9.89
N SER A 176 26.81 0.98 -9.42
CA SER A 176 25.76 1.71 -10.12
C SER A 176 26.10 3.18 -10.33
N SER A 177 25.85 3.67 -11.55
CA SER A 177 25.70 5.09 -11.88
C SER A 177 24.28 5.40 -12.37
N GLY A 178 23.30 4.58 -12.01
CA GLY A 178 21.90 4.76 -12.40
C GLY A 178 21.14 5.72 -11.48
N ASN A 179 20.20 6.48 -12.04
CA ASN A 179 19.28 7.33 -11.31
C ASN A 179 17.91 6.64 -11.16
N GLN A 180 17.17 6.89 -10.08
CA GLN A 180 15.83 6.29 -9.89
C GLN A 180 15.85 4.75 -10.00
N CYS A 181 16.92 4.13 -9.50
CA CYS A 181 17.04 2.69 -9.41
C CYS A 181 16.55 2.20 -8.05
N GLU A 182 16.05 0.97 -8.03
CA GLU A 182 15.48 0.32 -6.85
C GLU A 182 16.24 -0.99 -6.60
N PHE A 183 16.83 -1.12 -5.41
CA PHE A 183 17.56 -2.30 -4.95
C PHE A 183 16.81 -2.84 -3.74
N ILE A 184 16.08 -3.95 -3.93
CA ILE A 184 15.07 -4.41 -2.98
C ILE A 184 15.38 -5.85 -2.57
N ASN A 185 15.44 -6.14 -1.27
CA ASN A 185 15.62 -7.50 -0.74
C ASN A 185 16.82 -8.24 -1.38
N LEU A 186 17.97 -7.57 -1.44
CA LEU A 186 19.20 -8.15 -1.99
C LEU A 186 20.04 -8.79 -0.89
N LYS A 187 20.70 -9.91 -1.19
CA LYS A 187 21.78 -10.47 -0.38
C LYS A 187 23.12 -10.19 -1.05
N VAL A 188 23.90 -9.26 -0.51
CA VAL A 188 25.16 -8.82 -1.11
C VAL A 188 26.32 -9.14 -0.18
N HIS A 189 27.02 -10.24 -0.46
CA HIS A 189 27.99 -10.77 0.48
C HIS A 189 29.27 -11.35 -0.12
N HIS A 190 30.34 -11.32 0.67
CA HIS A 190 31.64 -11.92 0.29
C HIS A 190 32.24 -11.32 -1.00
N ASN A 191 32.04 -10.02 -1.22
CA ASN A 191 32.57 -9.32 -2.40
C ASN A 191 33.81 -8.50 -2.06
N GLY A 192 34.69 -8.38 -3.05
CA GLY A 192 35.83 -7.49 -3.04
C GLY A 192 37.14 -8.14 -2.65
N THR A 193 38.23 -7.42 -2.93
CA THR A 193 39.61 -7.77 -2.56
C THR A 193 40.33 -6.62 -1.86
N THR A 194 39.82 -5.39 -2.01
CA THR A 194 40.37 -4.19 -1.38
C THR A 194 39.27 -3.40 -0.67
N ARG A 195 39.66 -2.49 0.23
CA ARG A 195 38.74 -1.57 0.92
C ARG A 195 37.93 -0.64 -0.01
N LEU A 196 38.24 -0.59 -1.30
CA LEU A 196 37.52 0.20 -2.31
C LEU A 196 36.43 -0.62 -3.02
N HIS A 197 36.28 -1.90 -2.67
CA HIS A 197 35.25 -2.78 -3.21
C HIS A 197 34.14 -2.96 -2.18
N HIS A 198 32.91 -2.65 -2.55
CA HIS A 198 31.78 -2.46 -1.62
C HIS A 198 30.68 -3.49 -1.85
N GLY A 199 29.74 -3.61 -0.93
CA GLY A 199 28.50 -4.35 -1.19
C GLY A 199 27.76 -3.68 -2.34
N ILE A 200 27.30 -2.45 -2.11
CA ILE A 200 26.74 -1.58 -3.16
C ILE A 200 27.46 -0.24 -3.19
N TYR A 201 27.81 0.23 -4.39
CA TYR A 201 28.27 1.59 -4.66
C TYR A 201 27.32 2.27 -5.62
N THR A 202 26.72 3.40 -5.21
CA THR A 202 25.94 4.26 -6.11
C THR A 202 26.27 5.74 -5.87
N GLY A 203 26.45 6.48 -6.96
CA GLY A 203 26.89 7.87 -6.96
C GLY A 203 25.94 8.81 -7.68
N THR A 204 24.64 8.52 -7.61
CA THR A 204 23.59 9.09 -8.44
C THR A 204 22.28 9.27 -7.66
N ASP A 205 21.34 10.03 -8.23
CA ASP A 205 20.21 10.60 -7.49
C ASP A 205 18.96 9.70 -7.44
N ASN A 206 18.13 9.92 -6.42
CA ASN A 206 16.78 9.35 -6.26
C ASN A 206 16.73 7.82 -6.23
N ASN A 207 17.76 7.17 -5.70
CA ASN A 207 17.81 5.71 -5.60
C ASN A 207 17.14 5.20 -4.32
N VAL A 208 16.62 3.98 -4.35
CA VAL A 208 16.03 3.29 -3.20
C VAL A 208 16.82 2.03 -2.89
N ILE A 209 17.24 1.86 -1.64
CA ILE A 209 17.85 0.63 -1.11
C ILE A 209 17.02 0.19 0.10
N ASP A 210 16.28 -0.91 -0.05
CA ASP A 210 15.26 -1.35 0.90
C ASP A 210 15.39 -2.84 1.22
N GLY A 211 15.33 -3.20 2.49
CA GLY A 211 15.27 -4.60 2.92
C GLY A 211 16.49 -5.45 2.57
N CYS A 212 17.63 -4.85 2.23
CA CYS A 212 18.81 -5.58 1.77
C CYS A 212 19.73 -6.01 2.92
N GLU A 213 20.42 -7.14 2.74
CA GLU A 213 21.50 -7.63 3.59
C GLU A 213 22.87 -7.37 2.92
N PHE A 214 23.79 -6.76 3.66
CA PHE A 214 25.16 -6.49 3.23
C PHE A 214 26.16 -7.08 4.21
N SER A 215 26.81 -8.19 3.83
CA SER A 215 27.67 -8.93 4.77
C SER A 215 29.01 -9.37 4.21
N TYR A 216 30.06 -9.35 5.03
CA TYR A 216 31.39 -9.86 4.65
C TYR A 216 31.99 -9.22 3.37
N ASN A 217 31.66 -7.97 3.05
CA ASN A 217 32.29 -7.26 1.94
C ASN A 217 33.59 -6.58 2.39
N LYS A 218 34.59 -6.46 1.49
CA LYS A 218 35.90 -5.86 1.81
C LYS A 218 35.87 -4.38 2.19
N GLY A 219 34.89 -3.64 1.68
CA GLY A 219 34.75 -2.21 1.90
C GLY A 219 33.54 -1.90 2.78
N PHE A 220 32.75 -0.92 2.36
CA PHE A 220 31.44 -0.62 2.91
C PHE A 220 30.41 -1.67 2.50
N GLY A 221 29.45 -1.98 3.37
CA GLY A 221 28.22 -2.65 2.95
C GLY A 221 27.45 -1.76 1.96
N ILE A 222 27.07 -0.57 2.42
CA ILE A 222 26.36 0.44 1.61
C ILE A 222 27.27 1.65 1.35
N HIS A 223 27.48 2.01 0.08
CA HIS A 223 28.31 3.15 -0.30
C HIS A 223 27.55 4.13 -1.21
N ILE A 224 26.89 5.13 -0.62
CA ILE A 224 26.29 6.24 -1.35
C ILE A 224 27.32 7.36 -1.46
N TYR A 225 27.96 7.51 -2.62
CA TYR A 225 29.05 8.48 -2.77
C TYR A 225 29.25 8.95 -4.21
N ALA A 226 29.34 10.26 -4.36
CA ALA A 226 29.69 10.94 -5.59
C ALA A 226 30.79 11.99 -5.35
N THR A 227 31.67 12.17 -6.34
CA THR A 227 32.62 13.29 -6.38
C THR A 227 32.09 14.38 -7.30
N ALA A 228 32.21 15.64 -6.88
CA ALA A 228 31.82 16.79 -7.70
C ALA A 228 32.43 16.70 -9.12
N PRO A 229 31.67 17.04 -10.17
CA PRO A 229 30.36 17.70 -10.16
C PRO A 229 29.17 16.75 -9.91
N LYS A 230 29.38 15.42 -9.87
CA LYS A 230 28.31 14.44 -9.65
C LYS A 230 27.77 14.54 -8.22
N ARG A 231 26.49 14.23 -8.06
CA ARG A 231 25.77 14.23 -6.80
C ARG A 231 25.03 12.91 -6.63
N ALA A 232 24.76 12.57 -5.37
CA ALA A 232 23.98 11.42 -4.96
C ALA A 232 22.88 11.90 -4.02
N ASP A 233 22.00 12.77 -4.53
CA ASP A 233 20.96 13.47 -3.79
C ASP A 233 19.68 12.63 -3.65
N ASN A 234 18.88 12.92 -2.63
CA ASN A 234 17.50 12.44 -2.45
C ASN A 234 17.30 10.90 -2.46
N SER A 235 18.31 10.12 -2.10
CA SER A 235 18.19 8.66 -2.02
C SER A 235 17.58 8.21 -0.68
N ILE A 236 16.84 7.10 -0.71
CA ILE A 236 16.19 6.48 0.44
C ILE A 236 16.88 5.15 0.77
N ILE A 237 17.33 5.01 2.02
CA ILE A 237 18.03 3.82 2.52
C ILE A 237 17.30 3.34 3.77
N ARG A 238 16.57 2.22 3.68
CA ARG A 238 15.73 1.78 4.81
C ARG A 238 15.67 0.27 5.00
N ASN A 239 15.36 -0.15 6.22
CA ASN A 239 15.14 -1.56 6.58
C ASN A 239 16.30 -2.49 6.20
N ASN A 240 17.53 -1.96 6.05
CA ASN A 240 18.67 -2.76 5.63
C ASN A 240 19.43 -3.33 6.84
N TYR A 241 20.02 -4.50 6.66
CA TYR A 241 20.93 -5.12 7.62
C TYR A 241 22.35 -5.17 7.07
N SER A 242 23.28 -4.47 7.71
CA SER A 242 24.67 -4.40 7.24
C SER A 242 25.63 -4.80 8.35
N HIS A 243 26.33 -5.91 8.14
CA HIS A 243 27.14 -6.52 9.19
C HIS A 243 28.44 -7.16 8.71
N HIS A 244 29.44 -7.23 9.60
CA HIS A 244 30.70 -7.93 9.33
C HIS A 244 31.45 -7.47 8.06
N ASN A 245 31.25 -6.22 7.62
CA ASN A 245 32.00 -5.64 6.51
C ASN A 245 33.36 -5.10 7.00
N GLU A 246 34.40 -5.16 6.17
CA GLU A 246 35.77 -4.87 6.62
C GLU A 246 36.11 -3.37 6.75
N THR A 247 35.27 -2.46 6.23
CA THR A 247 35.44 -1.00 6.43
C THR A 247 34.34 -0.39 7.29
N ALA A 248 33.08 -0.45 6.84
CA ALA A 248 31.94 0.04 7.61
C ALA A 248 30.63 -0.60 7.15
N GLY A 249 29.60 -0.54 7.98
CA GLY A 249 28.25 -0.96 7.60
C GLY A 249 27.67 -0.07 6.49
N GLY A 250 27.93 1.24 6.54
CA GLY A 250 27.61 2.12 5.43
C GLY A 250 28.31 3.46 5.44
N ILE A 251 28.28 4.13 4.28
CA ILE A 251 28.43 5.57 4.15
C ILE A 251 27.20 6.09 3.43
N ILE A 252 26.42 6.88 4.17
CA ILE A 252 25.32 7.67 3.65
C ILE A 252 25.91 9.04 3.31
N GLY A 253 26.45 9.11 2.10
CA GLY A 253 27.42 10.13 1.70
C GLY A 253 26.92 11.22 0.75
N THR A 254 27.89 11.74 -0.01
CA THR A 254 28.22 13.14 -0.38
C THR A 254 27.23 13.95 -1.22
N GLY A 255 26.04 13.43 -1.50
CA GLY A 255 24.91 14.23 -1.98
C GLY A 255 24.09 14.81 -0.84
N ASN A 256 23.05 15.57 -1.17
CA ASN A 256 22.20 16.29 -0.23
C ASN A 256 20.84 15.61 -0.07
N ARG A 257 20.21 15.81 1.11
CA ARG A 257 18.84 15.37 1.41
C ARG A 257 18.61 13.85 1.29
N ASN A 258 19.66 13.06 1.51
CA ASN A 258 19.52 11.62 1.64
C ASN A 258 18.79 11.27 2.94
N VAL A 259 18.04 10.17 2.91
CA VAL A 259 17.20 9.74 4.05
C VAL A 259 17.53 8.30 4.38
N ALA A 260 18.06 8.06 5.58
CA ALA A 260 18.42 6.74 6.08
C ALA A 260 17.70 6.42 7.38
N TYR A 261 16.87 5.35 7.38
CA TYR A 261 16.11 4.98 8.57
C TYR A 261 15.77 3.51 8.73
N ASN A 262 15.55 3.09 9.97
CA ASN A 262 15.24 1.69 10.32
C ASN A 262 16.30 0.70 9.81
N ASN A 263 17.55 1.13 9.66
CA ASN A 263 18.64 0.24 9.29
C ASN A 263 19.36 -0.27 10.54
N VAL A 264 19.90 -1.47 10.43
CA VAL A 264 20.76 -2.08 11.43
C VAL A 264 22.18 -2.16 10.88
N PHE A 265 23.12 -1.51 11.55
CA PHE A 265 24.54 -1.60 11.30
C PHE A 265 25.21 -2.31 12.47
N THR A 266 25.65 -3.55 12.31
CA THR A 266 26.22 -4.33 13.44
C THR A 266 27.54 -4.99 13.10
N ASP A 267 28.43 -5.16 14.07
CA ASP A 267 29.65 -5.97 13.90
C ASP A 267 30.59 -5.47 12.79
N ASN A 268 30.56 -4.17 12.48
CA ASN A 268 31.46 -3.54 11.54
C ASN A 268 32.57 -2.75 12.28
N PRO A 269 33.72 -2.47 11.64
CA PRO A 269 34.69 -1.54 12.20
C PRO A 269 34.10 -0.15 12.41
N ILE A 270 33.21 0.31 11.53
CA ILE A 270 32.40 1.51 11.73
C ILE A 270 30.96 1.18 11.37
N GLY A 271 29.98 1.53 12.20
CA GLY A 271 28.57 1.26 11.91
C GLY A 271 28.12 2.04 10.68
N CYS A 272 28.15 3.37 10.77
CA CYS A 272 27.83 4.21 9.61
C CYS A 272 28.62 5.53 9.59
N TRP A 273 28.97 5.97 8.38
CA TRP A 273 29.38 7.34 8.09
C TRP A 273 28.19 8.14 7.58
N VAL A 274 27.95 9.32 8.15
CA VAL A 274 26.92 10.27 7.69
C VAL A 274 27.58 11.55 7.22
N ARG A 275 27.32 11.92 5.96
CA ARG A 275 27.85 13.11 5.30
C ARG A 275 26.78 13.80 4.45
N GLY A 276 27.14 14.91 3.79
CA GLY A 276 26.25 15.62 2.87
C GLY A 276 25.25 16.55 3.58
N ALA A 277 24.77 17.59 2.89
CA ALA A 277 23.92 18.60 3.54
C ALA A 277 22.44 18.17 3.59
N GLY A 278 21.77 18.44 4.71
CA GLY A 278 20.35 18.11 4.89
C GLY A 278 20.04 16.61 4.98
N THR A 279 21.05 15.76 5.17
CA THR A 279 20.88 14.31 5.33
C THR A 279 20.11 14.01 6.62
N LYS A 280 19.12 13.12 6.53
CA LYS A 280 18.30 12.68 7.66
C LYS A 280 18.65 11.24 8.02
N PHE A 281 19.12 11.02 9.24
CA PHE A 281 19.51 9.72 9.76
C PHE A 281 18.73 9.41 11.04
N TYR A 282 17.64 8.65 10.92
CA TYR A 282 16.72 8.42 12.03
C TYR A 282 16.35 6.97 12.30
N ASN A 283 16.08 6.63 13.55
CA ASN A 283 15.57 5.30 13.93
C ASN A 283 16.48 4.13 13.50
N ASN A 284 17.79 4.31 13.43
CA ASN A 284 18.73 3.24 13.09
C ASN A 284 19.31 2.58 14.35
N THR A 285 19.65 1.30 14.25
CA THR A 285 20.37 0.55 15.29
C THR A 285 21.84 0.40 14.88
N LEU A 286 22.75 0.78 15.75
CA LEU A 286 24.19 0.62 15.55
C LEU A 286 24.74 -0.18 16.72
N HIS A 287 25.02 -1.46 16.51
CA HIS A 287 25.34 -2.41 17.57
C HIS A 287 26.72 -3.06 17.37
N ASN A 288 27.50 -3.24 18.43
CA ASN A 288 28.77 -3.98 18.42
C ASN A 288 29.75 -3.56 17.30
N ASN A 289 29.80 -2.26 16.98
CA ASN A 289 30.74 -1.73 15.98
C ASN A 289 31.97 -1.15 16.68
N LYS A 290 33.17 -1.21 16.09
CA LYS A 290 34.36 -0.61 16.75
C LYS A 290 34.17 0.91 16.96
N LEU A 291 33.53 1.58 16.00
CA LEU A 291 32.95 2.92 16.09
C LEU A 291 31.48 2.85 15.67
N GLY A 292 30.55 3.40 16.45
CA GLY A 292 29.12 3.36 16.13
C GLY A 292 28.77 4.25 14.93
N LEU A 293 28.78 5.56 15.14
CA LEU A 293 28.41 6.57 14.14
C LEU A 293 29.52 7.61 13.96
N ASP A 294 29.84 7.93 12.71
CA ASP A 294 30.80 8.97 12.34
C ASP A 294 30.12 10.04 11.48
N VAL A 295 30.00 11.26 12.00
CA VAL A 295 29.31 12.37 11.32
C VAL A 295 30.35 13.41 10.89
N GLN A 296 30.50 13.59 9.58
CA GLN A 296 31.54 14.45 8.99
C GLN A 296 31.03 15.21 7.77
N TYR A 297 31.60 16.39 7.50
CA TYR A 297 31.38 17.12 6.25
C TYR A 297 29.88 17.32 5.90
N THR A 298 29.08 17.69 6.89
CA THR A 298 27.64 17.93 6.75
C THR A 298 27.25 19.32 7.23
N ALA A 299 26.25 19.91 6.59
CA ALA A 299 25.55 21.10 7.05
C ALA A 299 24.05 20.75 7.19
N ASN A 300 23.43 21.12 8.31
CA ASN A 300 22.00 20.86 8.59
C ASN A 300 21.58 19.38 8.52
N ALA A 301 22.47 18.43 8.83
CA ALA A 301 22.03 17.04 9.02
C ALA A 301 21.14 16.91 10.26
N GLU A 302 20.16 16.03 10.17
CA GLU A 302 19.28 15.64 11.26
C GLU A 302 19.61 14.21 11.69
N ILE A 303 20.20 14.06 12.88
CA ILE A 303 20.50 12.76 13.47
C ILE A 303 19.56 12.58 14.66
N LYS A 304 18.59 11.69 14.57
CA LYS A 304 17.52 11.59 15.59
C LYS A 304 17.12 10.15 15.88
N ASN A 305 16.83 9.84 17.14
CA ASN A 305 16.24 8.57 17.56
C ASN A 305 17.03 7.30 17.13
N ASN A 306 18.35 7.35 17.11
CA ASN A 306 19.17 6.16 16.82
C ASN A 306 19.61 5.46 18.12
N ILE A 307 19.73 4.14 18.11
CA ILE A 307 20.38 3.38 19.19
C ILE A 307 21.82 3.10 18.79
N ILE A 308 22.79 3.43 19.66
CA ILE A 308 24.22 3.21 19.43
C ILE A 308 24.83 2.48 20.63
N VAL A 309 25.23 1.23 20.46
CA VAL A 309 25.59 0.31 21.56
C VAL A 309 26.85 -0.48 21.20
N GLY A 310 27.86 -0.45 22.08
CA GLY A 310 29.08 -1.26 21.95
C GLY A 310 30.07 -0.77 20.89
N GLY A 311 31.13 -0.07 21.34
CA GLY A 311 32.29 0.37 20.55
C GLY A 311 33.42 0.92 21.43
N ASN A 312 34.68 0.76 21.00
CA ASN A 312 35.89 0.93 21.83
C ASN A 312 36.48 2.35 21.79
N SER A 313 35.67 3.36 21.50
CA SER A 313 36.09 4.76 21.41
C SER A 313 34.96 5.68 21.87
N GLY A 314 35.23 6.47 22.92
CA GLY A 314 34.28 7.42 23.50
C GLY A 314 33.88 8.53 22.53
N ILE A 315 32.81 9.25 22.91
CA ILE A 315 32.37 10.44 22.20
C ILE A 315 33.47 11.50 22.30
N ALA A 316 33.95 12.00 21.15
CA ALA A 316 34.79 13.19 21.12
C ALA A 316 33.98 14.32 20.48
N GLU A 317 33.42 15.21 21.32
CA GLU A 317 33.15 16.59 20.93
C GLU A 317 34.51 17.28 20.79
N PHE A 318 35.02 17.42 19.57
CA PHE A 318 36.10 18.38 19.35
C PHE A 318 35.46 19.75 19.16
N GLY A 319 35.49 20.55 20.22
CA GLY A 319 35.20 21.98 20.15
C GLY A 319 36.06 22.69 19.11
N ASP A 320 35.44 23.66 18.45
CA ASP A 320 36.01 24.72 17.62
C ASP A 320 37.43 24.47 17.06
N ARG A 321 37.52 23.94 15.83
CA ARG A 321 38.65 24.37 14.98
C ARG A 321 38.34 25.77 14.46
N LYS A 322 38.85 26.78 15.16
CA LYS A 322 39.06 28.11 14.56
C LYS A 322 39.87 27.95 13.26
N PRO A 323 39.55 28.74 12.22
CA PRO A 323 40.26 28.67 10.95
C PRO A 323 41.60 29.40 11.10
N GLU A 324 42.66 28.70 11.49
CA GLU A 324 44.01 29.23 11.33
C GLU A 324 44.69 28.55 10.14
N GLN A 325 44.78 29.38 9.09
CA GLN A 325 45.85 29.48 8.09
C GLN A 325 46.52 28.19 7.62
N GLY A 326 46.14 27.80 6.39
CA GLY A 326 47.03 27.26 5.37
C GLY A 326 47.87 26.05 5.74
N ASP A 327 47.47 24.87 5.30
CA ASP A 327 48.48 23.91 4.84
C ASP A 327 48.01 23.09 3.64
N LYS A 328 48.89 23.02 2.66
CA LYS A 328 48.80 22.23 1.44
C LYS A 328 49.61 20.95 1.69
N SER A 329 48.99 19.77 1.70
CA SER A 329 49.66 18.49 1.38
C SER A 329 48.58 17.41 1.24
N THR A 330 48.35 16.85 0.05
CA THR A 330 49.05 15.72 -0.59
C THR A 330 49.26 14.50 0.30
N GLU A 331 48.57 13.42 -0.09
CA GLU A 331 48.98 12.01 0.04
C GLU A 331 49.10 11.31 1.42
N ARG A 332 48.58 10.08 1.40
CA ARG A 332 48.99 8.85 2.12
C ARG A 332 48.75 8.73 3.63
N GLY A 333 48.08 7.62 3.95
CA GLY A 333 48.39 6.67 5.01
C GLY A 333 48.93 7.20 6.34
N GLY A 334 48.09 7.15 7.37
CA GLY A 334 48.56 7.24 8.76
C GLY A 334 47.40 7.10 9.74
N GLN A 335 47.37 6.00 10.49
CA GLN A 335 46.60 5.96 11.73
C GLN A 335 47.21 6.95 12.74
N PRO A 336 46.41 7.72 13.51
CA PRO A 336 46.92 8.41 14.68
C PRO A 336 46.62 7.59 15.95
N THR A 337 47.67 7.01 16.51
CA THR A 337 47.78 6.60 17.91
C THR A 337 47.89 7.84 18.80
N GLY A 338 47.02 8.00 19.80
CA GLY A 338 47.11 9.07 20.79
C GLY A 338 46.20 8.83 21.99
N ARG A 339 46.77 8.22 23.05
CA ARG A 339 46.14 8.07 24.37
C ARG A 339 46.11 9.42 25.10
N GLY A 340 44.94 9.84 25.58
CA GLY A 340 44.77 10.87 26.60
C GLY A 340 43.61 10.43 27.49
N GLY A 341 43.89 10.15 28.77
CA GLY A 341 42.99 9.45 29.67
C GLY A 341 41.83 10.28 30.18
N ALA A 342 40.65 9.66 30.22
CA ALA A 342 39.60 9.93 31.19
C ALA A 342 38.89 8.60 31.49
N THR A 343 38.71 8.32 32.78
CA THR A 343 38.27 7.06 33.36
C THR A 343 36.74 6.93 33.36
N GLY A 344 36.23 5.80 32.85
CA GLY A 344 34.93 5.20 33.22
C GLY A 344 33.65 5.80 32.62
N GLY A 345 33.10 5.18 31.57
CA GLY A 345 31.75 5.45 31.04
C GLY A 345 31.61 5.05 29.55
N ARG A 346 30.52 4.39 29.14
CA ARG A 346 30.34 3.65 27.86
C ARG A 346 29.73 4.51 26.71
N GLY A 347 30.31 4.45 25.49
CA GLY A 347 29.74 4.74 24.13
C GLY A 347 29.79 6.19 23.59
N GLY A 348 29.97 6.56 22.30
CA GLY A 348 30.27 5.84 21.03
C GLY A 348 30.18 6.65 19.69
N ALA A 349 30.24 8.01 19.63
CA ALA A 349 30.04 8.81 18.40
C ALA A 349 31.11 9.93 18.16
N ARG A 350 31.50 10.21 16.92
CA ARG A 350 32.39 11.35 16.57
C ARG A 350 31.68 12.35 15.66
N ALA A 351 31.75 13.64 15.98
CA ALA A 351 31.25 14.73 15.14
C ALA A 351 32.38 15.76 14.89
N ALA A 352 32.65 16.08 13.62
CA ALA A 352 33.52 17.18 13.24
C ALA A 352 32.82 18.00 12.16
N THR A 353 32.24 19.14 12.54
CA THR A 353 31.47 20.01 11.63
C THR A 353 31.74 21.48 11.88
N ASN A 354 31.76 22.29 10.81
CA ASN A 354 31.90 23.75 10.86
C ASN A 354 30.54 24.49 11.03
N THR A 355 29.44 23.78 11.24
CA THR A 355 28.08 24.30 11.52
C THR A 355 27.25 23.22 12.21
N ASP A 356 26.54 23.56 13.29
CA ASP A 356 25.94 22.63 14.25
C ASP A 356 24.88 21.66 13.65
N PRO A 357 25.14 20.33 13.58
CA PRO A 357 24.10 19.35 13.26
C PRO A 357 23.04 19.29 14.35
N VAL A 358 21.78 19.03 13.98
CA VAL A 358 20.71 18.82 14.96
C VAL A 358 20.75 17.37 15.43
N VAL A 359 21.29 17.17 16.64
CA VAL A 359 21.38 15.87 17.31
C VAL A 359 20.42 15.86 18.51
N SER A 360 19.39 15.02 18.49
CA SER A 360 18.38 14.95 19.56
C SER A 360 17.85 13.54 19.78
N ASN A 361 17.54 13.17 21.03
CA ASN A 361 16.93 11.89 21.42
C ASN A 361 17.69 10.62 20.97
N ASN A 362 19.01 10.72 20.79
CA ASN A 362 19.85 9.59 20.38
C ASN A 362 20.54 8.88 21.56
N PHE A 363 20.35 9.38 22.78
CA PHE A 363 21.20 9.02 23.91
C PHE A 363 20.37 8.83 25.17
N THR A 364 20.37 7.61 25.67
CA THR A 364 19.99 7.34 27.05
C THR A 364 20.98 6.34 27.59
N GLU A 365 21.59 6.68 28.73
CA GLU A 365 22.58 5.82 29.37
C GLU A 365 21.86 4.59 29.93
N GLY A 366 22.16 3.42 29.37
CA GLY A 366 21.55 2.16 29.78
C GLY A 366 21.77 1.05 28.77
N ASP A 367 21.59 -0.19 29.23
CA ASP A 367 21.49 -1.35 28.34
C ASP A 367 20.19 -1.21 27.53
N PRO A 368 20.22 -1.22 26.18
CA PRO A 368 19.00 -1.15 25.36
C PRO A 368 18.02 -2.30 25.61
N MET A 369 18.45 -3.39 26.25
CA MET A 369 17.65 -4.59 26.49
C MET A 369 17.11 -5.20 25.19
N PHE A 370 17.97 -5.41 24.20
CA PHE A 370 17.58 -6.09 22.96
C PHE A 370 17.03 -7.50 23.23
N VAL A 371 16.09 -7.97 22.40
CA VAL A 371 15.46 -9.29 22.53
C VAL A 371 16.49 -10.40 22.33
N ASP A 372 17.16 -10.45 21.18
CA ASP A 372 18.19 -11.43 20.84
C ASP A 372 19.15 -10.88 19.76
N PRO A 373 20.05 -9.94 20.13
CA PRO A 373 20.89 -9.23 19.15
C PRO A 373 21.90 -10.15 18.44
N GLU A 374 22.27 -11.28 19.05
CA GLU A 374 23.14 -12.31 18.44
C GLU A 374 22.47 -13.02 17.25
N LYS A 375 21.13 -13.05 17.23
CA LYS A 375 20.34 -13.55 16.10
C LYS A 375 19.79 -12.46 15.19
N GLY A 376 20.26 -11.22 15.35
CA GLY A 376 19.77 -10.07 14.60
C GLY A 376 18.46 -9.45 15.11
N ASP A 377 17.92 -9.89 16.24
CA ASP A 377 16.70 -9.31 16.82
C ASP A 377 17.04 -8.15 17.76
N PHE A 378 17.02 -6.93 17.20
CA PHE A 378 17.26 -5.69 17.92
C PHE A 378 15.97 -5.00 18.40
N ARG A 379 14.84 -5.72 18.50
CA ARG A 379 13.67 -5.21 19.22
C ARG A 379 14.01 -5.01 20.70
N LEU A 380 13.38 -4.04 21.37
CA LEU A 380 13.60 -3.80 22.79
C LEU A 380 12.65 -4.65 23.63
N LYS A 381 13.16 -5.19 24.75
CA LYS A 381 12.37 -5.84 25.79
C LYS A 381 11.59 -4.81 26.60
N ASP A 382 10.50 -5.24 27.21
CA ASP A 382 9.74 -4.45 28.18
C ASP A 382 10.66 -3.96 29.31
N GLY A 383 10.55 -2.68 29.65
CA GLY A 383 11.40 -2.03 30.67
C GLY A 383 12.73 -1.49 30.16
N SER A 384 12.99 -1.54 28.85
CA SER A 384 14.16 -0.89 28.24
C SER A 384 14.29 0.58 28.68
N PRO A 385 15.50 1.03 29.06
CA PRO A 385 15.77 2.42 29.41
C PRO A 385 15.76 3.33 28.19
N VAL A 386 15.79 2.78 26.96
CA VAL A 386 15.65 3.59 25.74
C VAL A 386 14.29 4.30 25.80
N PRO A 387 14.26 5.64 25.78
CA PRO A 387 13.05 6.39 25.95
C PRO A 387 12.05 5.95 24.90
N ALA A 388 10.88 5.61 25.41
CA ALA A 388 9.67 5.51 24.66
C ALA A 388 9.46 6.90 24.02
N GLY A 389 9.95 7.12 22.80
CA GLY A 389 10.31 8.47 22.35
C GLY A 389 10.27 8.69 20.84
N VAL A 390 9.07 9.01 20.35
CA VAL A 390 8.80 9.87 19.18
C VAL A 390 9.69 9.63 17.96
N GLY A 391 9.54 8.48 17.29
CA GLY A 391 9.85 8.38 15.87
C GLY A 391 9.23 9.58 15.14
N ALA A 392 10.06 10.45 14.55
CA ALA A 392 9.59 11.73 14.00
C ALA A 392 8.64 11.49 12.81
N VAL A 393 7.34 11.46 13.07
CA VAL A 393 6.34 11.81 12.06
C VAL A 393 6.38 13.32 11.93
N MET A 394 6.94 13.80 10.82
CA MET A 394 6.92 15.22 10.47
C MET A 394 5.55 15.55 9.90
N GLU A 395 4.63 16.07 10.71
CA GLU A 395 3.45 16.76 10.20
C GLU A 395 3.74 18.26 10.07
N ALA A 396 3.32 18.85 8.94
CA ALA A 396 3.41 20.29 8.73
C ALA A 396 2.45 21.00 9.70
N GLY A 397 3.01 21.83 10.59
CA GLY A 397 2.21 22.75 11.40
C GLY A 397 1.43 23.72 10.52
N LYS A 398 0.30 24.25 11.02
CA LYS A 398 -0.53 25.24 10.30
C LYS A 398 0.17 26.58 10.05
N ASP A 399 1.41 26.74 10.52
CA ASP A 399 2.34 27.86 10.31
C ASP A 399 3.53 27.49 9.39
N GLY A 400 3.58 26.27 8.84
CA GLY A 400 4.67 25.80 7.99
C GLY A 400 5.93 25.38 8.75
N VAL A 401 5.93 25.36 10.09
CA VAL A 401 7.06 24.88 10.90
C VAL A 401 6.67 23.54 11.56
N ALA A 402 7.38 22.47 11.22
CA ALA A 402 7.19 21.17 11.84
C ALA A 402 7.61 21.19 13.32
N ARG A 403 6.73 20.73 14.22
CA ARG A 403 7.05 20.56 15.65
C ARG A 403 6.63 19.17 16.13
N PRO A 404 7.36 18.55 17.07
CA PRO A 404 7.09 17.19 17.52
C PRO A 404 5.96 17.14 18.57
N ARG A 405 4.98 16.24 18.39
CA ARG A 405 4.14 15.77 19.50
C ARG A 405 3.54 14.39 19.20
N ALA A 406 3.74 13.44 20.11
CA ALA A 406 3.06 12.13 20.12
C ALA A 406 2.38 11.88 21.48
N PRO A 407 1.27 11.11 21.55
CA PRO A 407 0.69 10.62 22.81
C PRO A 407 1.55 9.48 23.41
N GLU A 408 1.60 9.39 24.74
CA GLU A 408 2.46 8.46 25.52
C GLU A 408 2.22 6.96 25.23
N SER A 409 1.15 6.57 24.53
CA SER A 409 0.82 5.17 24.23
C SER A 409 1.51 4.59 23.00
N TRP A 410 2.12 5.42 22.14
CA TRP A 410 2.87 4.97 20.95
C TRP A 410 4.34 4.70 21.23
N ALA A 411 4.79 5.21 22.36
CA ALA A 411 6.15 5.14 22.86
C ALA A 411 6.61 3.68 23.14
N ARG A 412 5.66 2.75 23.31
CA ARG A 412 5.91 1.34 23.71
C ARG A 412 5.85 0.31 22.57
N ARG A 413 5.67 0.70 21.30
CA ARG A 413 5.62 -0.23 20.16
C ARG A 413 7.03 -0.42 19.56
N PRO A 414 7.50 -1.65 19.30
CA PRO A 414 8.86 -1.91 18.80
C PRO A 414 9.21 -1.15 17.52
N GLU A 415 8.30 -1.05 16.55
CA GLU A 415 8.55 -0.34 15.28
C GLU A 415 8.59 1.19 15.37
N PHE A 416 8.21 1.76 16.53
CA PHE A 416 8.26 3.20 16.82
C PHE A 416 9.19 3.54 18.00
N GLN A 417 9.89 2.53 18.51
CA GLN A 417 11.00 2.71 19.42
C GLN A 417 12.21 3.20 18.64
N VAL A 418 12.95 4.13 19.24
CA VAL A 418 14.30 4.55 18.79
C VAL A 418 15.07 3.30 18.37
N GLY A 419 15.58 3.25 17.13
CA GLY A 419 16.49 2.21 16.63
C GLY A 419 16.17 0.75 17.01
N ALA A 420 14.91 0.32 17.00
CA ALA A 420 14.51 -1.06 17.30
C ALA A 420 13.95 -1.74 16.04
N PHE A 421 14.60 -2.82 15.59
CA PHE A 421 14.29 -3.52 14.33
C PHE A 421 14.71 -4.99 14.44
N VAL A 422 14.02 -5.90 13.75
CA VAL A 422 14.54 -7.26 13.52
C VAL A 422 15.35 -7.18 12.24
N ALA A 423 16.67 -7.25 12.32
CA ALA A 423 17.50 -7.43 11.14
C ALA A 423 17.01 -8.68 10.43
N ASN A 424 16.45 -8.52 9.23
CA ASN A 424 15.78 -9.55 8.44
C ASN A 424 16.26 -10.95 8.84
N ASP A 425 15.41 -11.69 9.54
CA ASP A 425 15.56 -13.14 9.55
C ASP A 425 15.58 -13.52 8.07
N PRO A 426 16.61 -14.23 7.56
CA PRO A 426 16.65 -14.68 6.17
C PRO A 426 15.46 -15.60 5.80
N THR A 427 14.52 -15.83 6.71
CA THR A 427 13.25 -16.52 6.51
C THR A 427 12.00 -15.63 6.32
N GLU A 428 12.07 -14.28 6.39
CA GLU A 428 10.86 -13.43 6.35
C GLU A 428 10.71 -12.40 5.20
N ILE A 429 11.47 -12.50 4.09
CA ILE A 429 11.14 -11.81 2.83
C ILE A 429 11.42 -12.72 1.62
N GLU A 430 10.35 -13.34 1.09
CA GLU A 430 10.22 -14.13 -0.16
C GLU A 430 11.53 -14.69 -0.77
N GLN A 431 12.17 -15.64 -0.07
CA GLN A 431 12.48 -16.89 -0.77
C GLN A 431 11.17 -17.66 -0.90
N PRO A 432 10.95 -18.45 -1.96
CA PRO A 432 9.95 -19.50 -1.91
C PRO A 432 10.38 -20.42 -0.77
N LEU A 433 9.79 -20.17 0.39
CA LEU A 433 9.79 -21.07 1.50
C LEU A 433 9.45 -22.46 0.90
N PRO A 434 10.18 -23.51 1.29
CA PRO A 434 10.11 -24.82 0.65
C PRO A 434 8.65 -25.21 0.43
N PRO A 435 8.29 -25.84 -0.71
CA PRO A 435 6.92 -26.22 -1.00
C PRO A 435 6.36 -26.94 0.22
N ARG A 436 5.47 -26.22 0.91
CA ARG A 436 4.68 -26.71 2.02
C ARG A 436 3.32 -26.86 1.43
N ASP A 437 2.77 -28.06 1.51
CA ASP A 437 1.38 -28.27 1.14
C ASP A 437 0.52 -27.39 2.05
N PRO A 438 -0.31 -26.50 1.47
CA PRO A 438 -1.25 -25.69 2.23
C PRO A 438 -2.06 -26.57 3.18
N VAL A 439 -2.09 -26.22 4.46
CA VAL A 439 -2.86 -26.98 5.44
C VAL A 439 -4.21 -26.31 5.65
N THR A 440 -5.24 -27.16 5.76
CA THR A 440 -6.55 -26.71 6.20
C THR A 440 -6.71 -26.96 7.69
N TYR A 441 -6.85 -25.90 8.47
CA TYR A 441 -7.17 -25.95 9.89
C TYR A 441 -8.63 -25.65 10.15
N PHE A 442 -9.15 -26.12 11.28
CA PHE A 442 -10.55 -26.00 11.66
C PHE A 442 -10.69 -25.33 13.03
N VAL A 443 -11.60 -24.36 13.11
CA VAL A 443 -12.00 -23.68 14.34
C VAL A 443 -13.49 -23.92 14.57
N ALA A 444 -13.89 -24.25 15.79
CA ALA A 444 -15.29 -24.46 16.17
C ALA A 444 -15.56 -23.96 17.60
N PRO A 445 -16.78 -23.48 17.93
CA PRO A 445 -17.08 -22.96 19.27
C PRO A 445 -16.93 -24.01 20.39
N ASN A 446 -17.05 -25.29 20.06
CA ASN A 446 -16.87 -26.43 20.96
C ASN A 446 -15.49 -27.12 20.81
N GLY A 447 -14.54 -26.49 20.13
CA GLY A 447 -13.18 -26.99 19.97
C GLY A 447 -12.34 -26.89 21.25
N ASN A 448 -11.05 -27.19 21.14
CA ASN A 448 -10.05 -27.00 22.19
C ASN A 448 -8.73 -26.55 21.55
N ASP A 449 -8.09 -25.50 22.05
CA ASP A 449 -6.83 -24.97 21.50
C ASP A 449 -5.62 -25.89 21.69
N ASP A 450 -5.74 -26.93 22.52
CA ASP A 450 -4.78 -28.03 22.65
C ASP A 450 -4.93 -29.09 21.55
N ASN A 451 -5.98 -29.02 20.73
CA ASN A 451 -6.17 -29.92 19.61
C ASN A 451 -5.19 -29.62 18.44
N PRO A 452 -5.00 -30.57 17.51
CA PRO A 452 -4.17 -30.34 16.32
C PRO A 452 -4.80 -29.39 15.28
N GLY A 453 -6.07 -28.99 15.42
CA GLY A 453 -6.74 -28.12 14.46
C GLY A 453 -7.30 -28.86 13.24
N THR A 454 -7.50 -30.18 13.32
CA THR A 454 -8.16 -30.99 12.29
C THR A 454 -9.69 -30.89 12.38
N GLU A 455 -10.44 -31.32 11.37
CA GLU A 455 -11.91 -31.23 11.38
C GLU A 455 -12.57 -31.94 12.58
N ASP A 456 -12.11 -33.16 12.91
CA ASP A 456 -12.60 -33.94 14.05
C ASP A 456 -12.14 -33.41 15.41
N ARG A 457 -11.07 -32.61 15.42
CA ARG A 457 -10.44 -32.05 16.62
C ARG A 457 -10.07 -30.59 16.34
N PRO A 458 -11.05 -29.68 16.23
CA PRO A 458 -10.82 -28.30 15.87
C PRO A 458 -10.26 -27.51 17.06
N TRP A 459 -9.60 -26.40 16.76
CA TRP A 459 -9.27 -25.36 17.75
C TRP A 459 -10.54 -24.66 18.25
N ALA A 460 -10.48 -24.14 19.47
CA ALA A 460 -11.58 -23.38 20.06
C ALA A 460 -11.59 -21.93 19.57
N THR A 461 -10.41 -21.32 19.42
CA THR A 461 -10.29 -19.88 19.21
C THR A 461 -9.70 -19.49 17.86
N LEU A 462 -10.19 -18.37 17.33
CA LEU A 462 -9.58 -17.72 16.17
C LEU A 462 -8.19 -17.17 16.47
N LYS A 463 -7.90 -16.83 17.73
CA LYS A 463 -6.56 -16.42 18.14
C LYS A 463 -5.55 -17.55 17.91
N LYS A 464 -5.87 -18.78 18.34
CA LYS A 464 -5.02 -19.94 18.09
C LYS A 464 -4.77 -20.11 16.59
N ALA A 465 -5.81 -19.99 15.76
CA ALA A 465 -5.66 -20.07 14.31
C ALA A 465 -4.78 -18.95 13.75
N ALA A 466 -5.06 -17.69 14.08
CA ALA A 466 -4.32 -16.53 13.60
C ALA A 466 -2.82 -16.57 13.99
N ASP A 467 -2.50 -17.14 15.16
CA ASP A 467 -1.12 -17.29 15.61
C ASP A 467 -0.39 -18.48 14.94
N SER A 468 -1.13 -19.48 14.42
CA SER A 468 -0.58 -20.78 13.97
C SER A 468 -0.46 -20.92 12.45
N VAL A 469 -1.19 -20.13 11.67
CA VAL A 469 -1.18 -20.26 10.21
C VAL A 469 0.08 -19.69 9.57
N GLU A 470 0.43 -20.27 8.42
CA GLU A 470 1.44 -19.80 7.48
C GLU A 470 0.82 -19.52 6.11
N ARG A 471 1.62 -18.99 5.17
CA ARG A 471 1.19 -18.72 3.78
C ARG A 471 0.48 -19.93 3.16
N GLY A 472 -0.55 -19.66 2.36
CA GLY A 472 -1.36 -20.66 1.67
C GLY A 472 -2.38 -21.37 2.55
N ASP A 473 -2.22 -21.38 3.87
CA ASP A 473 -3.12 -22.11 4.77
C ASP A 473 -4.56 -21.58 4.70
N THR A 474 -5.50 -22.49 4.91
CA THR A 474 -6.92 -22.17 5.03
C THR A 474 -7.43 -22.50 6.42
N VAL A 475 -8.01 -21.52 7.10
CA VAL A 475 -8.78 -21.72 8.34
C VAL A 475 -10.24 -21.81 7.99
N ARG A 476 -10.82 -22.99 8.15
CA ARG A 476 -12.25 -23.22 8.09
C ARG A 476 -12.86 -22.95 9.46
N ILE A 477 -13.72 -21.94 9.55
CA ILE A 477 -14.37 -21.49 10.79
C ILE A 477 -15.81 -21.99 10.80
N ARG A 478 -16.17 -22.81 11.78
CA ARG A 478 -17.50 -23.44 11.83
C ARG A 478 -18.55 -22.42 12.21
N ALA A 479 -19.73 -22.51 11.61
CA ALA A 479 -20.90 -21.73 12.00
C ALA A 479 -21.06 -21.69 13.54
N GLY A 480 -21.32 -20.49 14.06
CA GLY A 480 -21.30 -20.20 15.49
C GLY A 480 -20.94 -18.74 15.80
N VAL A 481 -21.07 -18.38 17.08
CA VAL A 481 -20.75 -17.04 17.58
C VAL A 481 -19.41 -17.06 18.28
N TYR A 482 -18.50 -16.18 17.87
CA TYR A 482 -17.18 -16.00 18.45
C TYR A 482 -17.08 -14.60 19.04
N SER A 483 -16.63 -14.54 20.30
CA SER A 483 -16.47 -13.30 21.05
C SER A 483 -15.01 -13.07 21.45
N ARG A 484 -14.71 -11.83 21.83
CA ARG A 484 -13.39 -11.34 22.25
C ARG A 484 -12.71 -12.25 23.28
N THR A 485 -11.40 -12.47 23.09
CA THR A 485 -10.50 -13.07 24.09
C THR A 485 -9.40 -12.07 24.48
N GLY A 486 -9.37 -11.60 25.73
CA GLY A 486 -8.26 -10.78 26.28
C GLY A 486 -8.36 -9.26 26.05
N PRO A 487 -7.35 -8.47 26.48
CA PRO A 487 -7.40 -6.99 26.57
C PRO A 487 -6.89 -6.24 25.31
N SER A 488 -7.19 -6.70 24.10
CA SER A 488 -6.74 -6.05 22.85
C SER A 488 -7.68 -4.91 22.41
N GLN A 489 -7.19 -3.99 21.56
CA GLN A 489 -8.01 -2.94 20.91
C GLN A 489 -8.95 -3.50 19.83
N SER A 490 -8.77 -4.76 19.42
CA SER A 490 -9.66 -5.49 18.53
C SER A 490 -9.97 -6.86 19.12
N ALA A 491 -11.19 -7.36 18.92
CA ALA A 491 -11.62 -8.68 19.43
C ALA A 491 -10.79 -9.83 18.83
N PHE A 492 -10.46 -9.71 17.54
CA PHE A 492 -9.63 -10.65 16.79
C PHE A 492 -8.50 -9.88 16.10
N THR A 493 -7.26 -10.33 16.28
CA THR A 493 -6.07 -9.69 15.68
C THR A 493 -5.38 -10.69 14.76
N PHE A 494 -5.09 -10.26 13.54
CA PHE A 494 -4.39 -11.06 12.54
C PHE A 494 -3.12 -10.31 12.10
N SER A 495 -2.00 -11.01 12.16
CA SER A 495 -0.69 -10.41 11.86
C SER A 495 0.25 -11.33 11.07
N LYS A 496 -0.29 -12.40 10.50
CA LYS A 496 0.43 -13.27 9.56
C LYS A 496 0.20 -12.78 8.14
N ALA A 497 1.15 -13.11 7.27
CA ALA A 497 1.16 -12.71 5.88
C ALA A 497 1.18 -13.95 4.97
N GLY A 498 0.34 -13.94 3.94
CA GLY A 498 0.47 -14.83 2.81
C GLY A 498 1.38 -14.25 1.74
N THR A 499 1.43 -14.90 0.58
CA THR A 499 1.96 -14.34 -0.66
C THR A 499 0.85 -14.26 -1.71
N LYS A 500 1.11 -13.57 -2.83
CA LYS A 500 0.14 -13.47 -3.91
C LYS A 500 -0.29 -14.86 -4.46
N GLU A 501 0.65 -15.79 -4.54
CA GLU A 501 0.44 -17.16 -5.03
C GLU A 501 -0.10 -18.10 -3.94
N ALA A 502 0.16 -17.80 -2.66
CA ALA A 502 -0.26 -18.59 -1.51
C ALA A 502 -0.90 -17.70 -0.43
N PRO A 503 -2.12 -17.19 -0.65
CA PRO A 503 -2.80 -16.33 0.31
C PRO A 503 -3.27 -17.13 1.53
N ILE A 504 -3.24 -16.50 2.71
CA ILE A 504 -3.89 -17.07 3.90
C ILE A 504 -5.39 -16.85 3.78
N THR A 505 -6.19 -17.89 3.99
CA THR A 505 -7.65 -17.79 3.84
C THR A 505 -8.38 -18.12 5.14
N TYR A 506 -9.18 -17.18 5.65
CA TYR A 506 -10.12 -17.40 6.74
C TYR A 506 -11.53 -17.49 6.16
N LYS A 507 -12.13 -18.69 6.23
CA LYS A 507 -13.36 -19.01 5.50
C LYS A 507 -14.41 -19.65 6.39
N ALA A 508 -15.64 -19.17 6.31
CA ALA A 508 -16.78 -19.80 6.98
C ALA A 508 -17.11 -21.19 6.40
N TYR A 509 -17.58 -22.11 7.25
CA TYR A 509 -18.16 -23.39 6.82
C TYR A 509 -19.20 -23.93 7.80
N GLY A 510 -19.99 -24.91 7.34
CA GLY A 510 -21.07 -25.54 8.10
C GLY A 510 -22.41 -24.84 7.91
N ASP A 511 -23.44 -25.37 8.56
CA ASP A 511 -24.81 -24.86 8.45
C ASP A 511 -24.99 -23.64 9.38
N GLY A 512 -25.12 -22.45 8.80
CA GLY A 512 -25.37 -21.20 9.52
C GLY A 512 -24.28 -20.14 9.35
N GLU A 513 -24.40 -19.02 10.06
CA GLU A 513 -23.45 -17.90 10.01
C GLU A 513 -22.25 -18.12 10.96
N VAL A 514 -21.08 -17.64 10.55
CA VAL A 514 -19.92 -17.42 11.43
C VAL A 514 -19.96 -15.98 11.89
N VAL A 515 -20.40 -15.74 13.13
CA VAL A 515 -20.58 -14.40 13.68
C VAL A 515 -19.41 -14.05 14.57
N LEU A 516 -18.63 -13.04 14.18
CA LEU A 516 -17.56 -12.44 14.96
C LEU A 516 -18.09 -11.17 15.62
N THR A 517 -18.22 -11.18 16.94
CA THR A 517 -18.78 -10.06 17.69
C THR A 517 -17.78 -9.47 18.68
N ALA A 518 -17.73 -8.15 18.73
CA ALA A 518 -17.04 -7.39 19.78
C ALA A 518 -18.01 -6.86 20.85
N GLY A 519 -19.31 -7.10 20.66
CA GLY A 519 -20.36 -6.51 21.47
C GLY A 519 -20.87 -7.43 22.58
N GLU A 520 -21.13 -6.86 23.74
CA GLU A 520 -21.69 -7.53 24.91
C GLU A 520 -23.18 -7.19 25.06
N VAL A 521 -24.00 -8.20 25.35
CA VAL A 521 -25.43 -8.01 25.63
C VAL A 521 -25.57 -7.35 27.00
N VAL A 522 -26.34 -6.28 27.06
CA VAL A 522 -26.70 -5.62 28.33
C VAL A 522 -27.97 -6.26 28.88
N PRO A 523 -27.92 -6.93 30.05
CA PRO A 523 -29.11 -7.51 30.65
C PRO A 523 -30.18 -6.44 30.95
N PRO A 524 -31.48 -6.70 30.73
CA PRO A 524 -32.54 -5.73 31.07
C PRO A 524 -32.47 -5.24 32.52
N ALA A 525 -32.10 -6.10 33.46
CA ALA A 525 -31.98 -5.74 34.87
C ALA A 525 -30.90 -4.68 35.18
N SER A 526 -29.93 -4.46 34.28
CA SER A 526 -28.85 -3.48 34.45
C SER A 526 -29.32 -2.03 34.34
N TRP A 527 -30.44 -1.79 33.64
CA TRP A 527 -30.93 -0.45 33.37
C TRP A 527 -31.70 0.17 34.54
N LYS A 528 -31.35 1.40 34.89
CA LYS A 528 -32.02 2.23 35.89
C LYS A 528 -32.55 3.50 35.24
N HIS A 529 -33.79 3.86 35.54
CA HIS A 529 -34.32 5.15 35.11
C HIS A 529 -33.66 6.27 35.90
N VAL A 530 -33.22 7.33 35.21
CA VAL A 530 -32.56 8.48 35.83
C VAL A 530 -33.51 9.67 35.87
N LYS A 531 -33.97 10.14 34.70
CA LYS A 531 -34.95 11.21 34.54
C LYS A 531 -35.43 11.28 33.10
N GLY A 532 -36.66 11.75 32.87
CA GLY A 532 -37.20 11.89 31.51
C GLY A 532 -37.07 10.57 30.72
N ALA A 533 -36.44 10.62 29.55
CA ALA A 533 -36.12 9.44 28.73
C ALA A 533 -34.65 8.95 28.89
N ILE A 534 -33.96 9.38 29.96
CA ILE A 534 -32.58 9.00 30.24
C ILE A 534 -32.56 7.84 31.22
N TYR A 535 -31.85 6.79 30.83
CA TYR A 535 -31.58 5.59 31.62
C TYR A 535 -30.08 5.40 31.76
N SER A 536 -29.65 4.69 32.80
CA SER A 536 -28.25 4.40 33.03
C SER A 536 -27.98 2.94 33.37
N MET A 537 -26.73 2.52 33.15
CA MET A 537 -26.20 1.26 33.61
C MET A 537 -24.76 1.47 34.12
N PRO A 538 -24.32 0.72 35.15
CA PRO A 538 -22.91 0.65 35.49
C PRO A 538 -22.12 -0.07 34.38
N TYR A 539 -20.83 0.23 34.25
CA TYR A 539 -19.92 -0.52 33.37
C TYR A 539 -18.54 -0.73 34.03
N ASP A 540 -17.72 -1.63 33.50
CA ASP A 540 -16.33 -1.77 33.94
C ASP A 540 -15.46 -0.67 33.32
N PRO A 541 -14.95 0.30 34.11
CA PRO A 541 -14.11 1.38 33.59
C PRO A 541 -12.80 0.89 32.96
N LYS A 542 -12.33 -0.32 33.32
CA LYS A 542 -11.13 -0.91 32.70
C LYS A 542 -11.39 -1.41 31.28
N ALA A 543 -12.63 -1.84 30.99
CA ALA A 543 -13.03 -2.26 29.65
C ALA A 543 -13.33 -1.05 28.75
N GLY A 544 -13.93 0.01 29.31
CA GLY A 544 -14.39 1.18 28.56
C GLY A 544 -15.65 0.89 27.73
N VAL A 545 -16.35 1.94 27.28
CA VAL A 545 -17.44 1.80 26.29
C VAL A 545 -17.18 2.73 25.11
N LEU A 546 -16.87 2.15 23.95
CA LEU A 546 -16.68 2.92 22.72
C LEU A 546 -18.01 3.24 22.04
N ASN A 547 -19.02 2.37 22.15
CA ASN A 547 -20.36 2.63 21.63
C ASN A 547 -21.46 1.79 22.29
N VAL A 548 -22.71 2.23 22.16
CA VAL A 548 -23.92 1.51 22.55
C VAL A 548 -24.82 1.28 21.33
N PHE A 549 -25.43 0.11 21.22
CA PHE A 549 -26.37 -0.27 20.17
C PHE A 549 -27.76 -0.54 20.74
N CYS A 550 -28.78 -0.17 19.97
CA CYS A 550 -30.18 -0.50 20.23
C CYS A 550 -30.77 -1.13 18.96
N ASN A 551 -31.27 -2.36 19.05
CA ASN A 551 -31.88 -3.11 17.94
C ASN A 551 -30.99 -3.16 16.67
N GLY A 552 -29.67 -3.28 16.88
CA GLY A 552 -28.68 -3.33 15.82
C GLY A 552 -28.20 -1.97 15.28
N LEU A 553 -28.77 -0.84 15.73
CA LEU A 553 -28.33 0.49 15.32
C LEU A 553 -27.46 1.15 16.40
N PRO A 554 -26.33 1.78 16.03
CA PRO A 554 -25.51 2.51 17.00
C PRO A 554 -26.19 3.81 17.45
N LEU A 555 -26.10 4.11 18.75
CA LEU A 555 -26.45 5.42 19.30
C LEU A 555 -25.34 6.45 19.01
N VAL A 556 -25.68 7.74 19.08
CA VAL A 556 -24.71 8.84 18.92
C VAL A 556 -23.96 9.09 20.23
N GLY A 557 -22.64 8.92 20.20
CA GLY A 557 -21.75 9.20 21.34
C GLY A 557 -21.06 10.55 21.27
N HIS A 558 -20.30 10.89 22.33
CA HIS A 558 -19.49 12.11 22.37
C HIS A 558 -18.39 12.11 21.29
N GLY A 559 -18.38 13.13 20.43
CA GLY A 559 -17.30 13.35 19.47
C GLY A 559 -17.06 14.83 19.17
N PRO A 560 -15.93 15.19 18.53
CA PRO A 560 -15.55 16.58 18.27
C PRO A 560 -16.57 17.35 17.43
N ASN A 561 -17.40 16.64 16.66
CA ASN A 561 -18.47 17.21 15.85
C ASN A 561 -19.88 16.98 16.44
N HIS A 562 -20.03 16.12 17.44
CA HIS A 562 -21.31 15.79 18.07
C HIS A 562 -21.12 15.70 19.59
N PRO A 563 -21.04 16.85 20.28
CA PRO A 563 -20.76 16.83 21.71
C PRO A 563 -21.98 16.32 22.47
N VAL A 564 -21.78 15.25 23.23
CA VAL A 564 -22.67 14.81 24.32
C VAL A 564 -21.81 14.84 25.59
N PRO A 565 -21.50 16.01 26.17
CA PRO A 565 -20.45 16.12 27.18
C PRO A 565 -20.92 15.75 28.59
N SER A 566 -22.24 15.66 28.81
CA SER A 566 -22.84 15.28 30.08
C SER A 566 -24.21 14.63 29.85
N ALA A 567 -24.72 13.92 30.86
CA ALA A 567 -26.07 13.33 30.84
C ALA A 567 -27.17 14.40 30.63
N ASP A 568 -26.96 15.63 31.14
CA ASP A 568 -27.92 16.73 31.02
C ASP A 568 -28.01 17.33 29.62
N GLN A 569 -27.02 17.05 28.77
CA GLN A 569 -26.92 17.55 27.40
C GLN A 569 -27.20 16.45 26.37
N MET A 570 -27.73 15.32 26.82
CA MET A 570 -28.21 14.24 25.95
C MET A 570 -29.47 14.64 25.18
N TYR A 571 -29.67 13.99 24.04
CA TYR A 571 -30.82 14.15 23.16
C TYR A 571 -31.29 12.77 22.63
N PRO A 572 -32.46 12.64 21.99
CA PRO A 572 -32.91 11.35 21.45
C PRO A 572 -31.86 10.68 20.56
N ASN A 573 -31.71 9.36 20.68
CA ASN A 573 -30.70 8.55 19.97
C ASN A 573 -29.24 8.83 20.39
N SER A 574 -28.99 9.12 21.67
CA SER A 574 -27.64 9.41 22.16
C SER A 574 -27.24 8.57 23.38
N PHE A 575 -25.93 8.49 23.62
CA PHE A 575 -25.38 7.94 24.86
C PHE A 575 -24.25 8.84 25.40
N TYR A 576 -24.01 8.75 26.70
CA TYR A 576 -22.93 9.44 27.40
C TYR A 576 -22.21 8.47 28.33
N GLU A 577 -20.88 8.43 28.25
CA GLU A 577 -20.01 7.67 29.17
C GLU A 577 -19.48 8.62 30.24
N ASP A 578 -19.89 8.41 31.50
CA ASP A 578 -19.31 9.05 32.67
C ASP A 578 -18.23 8.14 33.25
N LYS A 579 -16.97 8.45 32.93
CA LYS A 579 -15.81 7.64 33.34
C LYS A 579 -15.54 7.72 34.84
N ASP A 580 -15.80 8.87 35.46
CA ASP A 580 -15.56 9.09 36.87
C ASP A 580 -16.58 8.31 37.71
N ALA A 581 -17.84 8.30 37.26
CA ALA A 581 -18.91 7.53 37.89
C ALA A 581 -18.99 6.06 37.42
N SER A 582 -18.15 5.64 36.45
CA SER A 582 -18.22 4.32 35.82
C SER A 582 -19.65 3.94 35.37
N THR A 583 -20.34 4.92 34.77
CA THR A 583 -21.76 4.81 34.38
C THR A 583 -21.97 5.23 32.94
N VAL A 584 -22.75 4.46 32.19
CA VAL A 584 -23.23 4.85 30.84
C VAL A 584 -24.68 5.29 30.94
N TYR A 585 -25.00 6.41 30.33
CA TYR A 585 -26.35 6.94 30.18
C TYR A 585 -26.81 6.80 28.73
N VAL A 586 -28.07 6.45 28.50
CA VAL A 586 -28.69 6.33 27.17
C VAL A 586 -30.01 7.09 27.09
N TRP A 587 -30.29 7.63 25.91
CA TRP A 587 -31.60 8.14 25.51
C TRP A 587 -31.92 7.56 24.13
N LEU A 588 -32.86 6.60 24.09
CA LEU A 588 -33.29 5.95 22.84
C LEU A 588 -34.05 6.91 21.92
N ALA A 589 -34.02 6.65 20.61
CA ALA A 589 -34.61 7.55 19.60
C ALA A 589 -36.10 7.84 19.83
N ASP A 590 -36.85 6.84 20.28
CA ASP A 590 -38.29 6.92 20.61
C ASP A 590 -38.56 7.25 22.08
N GLY A 591 -37.51 7.41 22.90
CA GLY A 591 -37.60 7.63 24.34
C GLY A 591 -38.09 6.42 25.15
N SER A 592 -38.17 5.24 24.54
CA SER A 592 -38.60 4.02 25.21
C SER A 592 -37.60 3.54 26.27
N ASP A 593 -38.07 2.67 27.16
CA ASP A 593 -37.22 2.01 28.16
C ASP A 593 -36.28 0.99 27.47
N PRO A 594 -34.94 1.12 27.62
CA PRO A 594 -33.97 0.20 27.01
C PRO A 594 -34.09 -1.25 27.47
N LYS A 595 -34.83 -1.53 28.55
CA LYS A 595 -35.16 -2.90 28.98
C LYS A 595 -35.96 -3.69 27.96
N ASN A 596 -36.69 -3.00 27.09
CA ASN A 596 -37.59 -3.60 26.10
C ASN A 596 -36.93 -3.69 24.70
N SER A 597 -35.62 -3.48 24.60
CA SER A 597 -34.85 -3.50 23.34
C SER A 597 -33.63 -4.41 23.42
N ASP A 598 -33.11 -4.85 22.27
CA ASP A 598 -31.80 -5.51 22.20
C ASP A 598 -30.69 -4.46 22.37
N MET A 599 -30.15 -4.39 23.58
CA MET A 599 -29.13 -3.42 23.97
C MET A 599 -27.75 -4.09 24.06
N ARG A 600 -26.76 -3.49 23.38
CA ARG A 600 -25.38 -3.99 23.39
C ARG A 600 -24.36 -2.88 23.54
N THR A 601 -23.22 -3.20 24.16
CA THR A 601 -22.05 -2.29 24.23
C THR A 601 -20.92 -2.84 23.39
N ALA A 602 -20.15 -1.97 22.76
CA ALA A 602 -18.87 -2.32 22.15
C ALA A 602 -17.75 -1.53 22.81
N SER A 603 -16.68 -2.23 23.20
CA SER A 603 -15.49 -1.60 23.81
C SER A 603 -14.26 -1.66 22.92
N VAL A 604 -14.32 -2.36 21.78
CA VAL A 604 -13.20 -2.62 20.87
C VAL A 604 -13.67 -2.67 19.40
N ASN A 605 -12.73 -2.75 18.46
CA ASN A 605 -13.01 -3.10 17.07
C ASN A 605 -13.22 -4.62 16.93
N ILE A 606 -13.79 -5.12 15.84
CA ILE A 606 -13.98 -6.57 15.66
C ILE A 606 -12.69 -7.21 15.18
N ILE A 607 -12.23 -6.85 13.98
CA ILE A 607 -11.01 -7.37 13.38
C ILE A 607 -9.94 -6.28 13.34
N GLY A 608 -8.75 -6.59 13.85
CA GLY A 608 -7.53 -5.80 13.70
C GLY A 608 -6.55 -6.51 12.76
N LEU A 609 -6.10 -5.84 11.70
CA LEU A 609 -5.04 -6.35 10.83
C LEU A 609 -3.77 -5.55 11.08
N ILE A 610 -2.66 -6.21 11.38
CA ILE A 610 -1.37 -5.57 11.69
C ILE A 610 -0.30 -6.25 10.86
N SER A 611 0.39 -5.52 9.97
CA SER A 611 1.42 -6.13 9.11
C SER A 611 0.90 -7.34 8.32
N CYS A 612 -0.36 -7.27 7.89
CA CYS A 612 -1.06 -8.38 7.27
C CYS A 612 -1.07 -8.19 5.75
N HIS A 613 -0.73 -9.24 5.01
CA HIS A 613 -0.58 -9.21 3.57
C HIS A 613 -1.21 -10.45 2.93
N HIS A 614 -1.70 -10.32 1.70
CA HIS A 614 -2.22 -11.44 0.90
C HIS A 614 -3.14 -12.37 1.70
N THR A 615 -4.16 -11.78 2.31
CA THR A 615 -5.08 -12.49 3.20
C THR A 615 -6.52 -12.34 2.72
N ILE A 616 -7.25 -13.45 2.73
CA ILE A 616 -8.63 -13.55 2.27
C ILE A 616 -9.53 -13.80 3.48
N PHE A 617 -10.53 -12.95 3.66
CA PHE A 617 -11.67 -13.19 4.56
C PHE A 617 -12.90 -13.51 3.71
N ASP A 618 -13.47 -14.70 3.89
CA ASP A 618 -14.50 -15.26 3.01
C ASP A 618 -15.71 -15.77 3.82
N GLY A 619 -16.87 -15.12 3.67
CA GLY A 619 -18.12 -15.63 4.24
C GLY A 619 -18.33 -15.33 5.73
N LEU A 620 -17.64 -14.34 6.30
CA LEU A 620 -17.73 -14.01 7.73
C LEU A 620 -18.80 -12.95 8.01
N THR A 621 -19.51 -13.08 9.13
CA THR A 621 -20.39 -12.04 9.66
C THR A 621 -19.67 -11.29 10.78
N LEU A 622 -19.55 -9.97 10.67
CA LEU A 622 -18.96 -9.08 11.68
C LEU A 622 -20.04 -8.18 12.27
N GLU A 623 -20.18 -8.21 13.61
CA GLU A 623 -21.21 -7.46 14.33
C GLU A 623 -20.78 -6.77 15.62
N TYR A 624 -21.49 -5.68 15.94
CA TYR A 624 -21.44 -4.98 17.23
C TYR A 624 -20.03 -4.59 17.68
N GLY A 625 -19.25 -3.97 16.79
CA GLY A 625 -17.95 -3.39 17.12
C GLY A 625 -17.88 -1.90 16.89
N PHE A 626 -16.85 -1.26 17.45
CA PHE A 626 -16.59 0.14 17.14
C PHE A 626 -16.24 0.31 15.65
N ARG A 627 -15.43 -0.60 15.09
CA ARG A 627 -15.16 -0.76 13.66
C ARG A 627 -15.26 -2.23 13.28
N GLY A 628 -15.55 -2.52 12.02
CA GLY A 628 -15.54 -3.88 11.48
C GLY A 628 -14.10 -4.37 11.32
N PHE A 629 -13.44 -3.95 10.24
CA PHE A 629 -12.02 -4.14 10.01
C PHE A 629 -11.25 -2.85 10.32
N HIS A 630 -10.23 -2.95 11.17
CA HIS A 630 -9.31 -1.88 11.52
C HIS A 630 -7.88 -2.28 11.10
N LEU A 631 -7.33 -1.63 10.09
CA LEU A 631 -6.10 -2.04 9.43
C LEU A 631 -4.94 -1.11 9.83
N HIS A 632 -3.79 -1.67 10.17
CA HIS A 632 -2.60 -0.94 10.57
C HIS A 632 -1.54 -1.07 9.48
N ARG A 633 -0.83 0.03 9.18
CA ARG A 633 0.26 -0.01 8.20
C ARG A 633 1.50 -0.71 8.80
N PRO A 634 2.27 -1.46 7.98
CA PRO A 634 2.02 -1.76 6.57
C PRO A 634 1.00 -2.90 6.40
N THR A 635 -0.15 -2.69 5.76
CA THR A 635 -1.09 -3.78 5.40
C THR A 635 -1.50 -3.52 3.95
N HIS A 636 -1.57 -4.55 3.10
CA HIS A 636 -1.94 -4.44 1.69
C HIS A 636 -2.41 -5.80 1.14
N ASP A 637 -2.96 -5.82 -0.08
CA ASP A 637 -3.39 -7.04 -0.76
C ASP A 637 -4.38 -7.90 0.05
N ILE A 638 -5.35 -7.24 0.68
CA ILE A 638 -6.42 -7.90 1.44
C ILE A 638 -7.64 -8.12 0.55
N THR A 639 -8.16 -9.34 0.55
CA THR A 639 -9.46 -9.64 -0.06
C THR A 639 -10.50 -9.85 1.02
N ILE A 640 -11.59 -9.10 0.98
CA ILE A 640 -12.76 -9.30 1.83
C ILE A 640 -13.90 -9.64 0.91
N ARG A 641 -14.42 -10.86 1.01
CA ARG A 641 -15.48 -11.33 0.12
C ARG A 641 -16.57 -12.12 0.80
N ASN A 642 -17.77 -12.04 0.24
CA ASN A 642 -18.94 -12.77 0.72
C ASN A 642 -19.26 -12.53 2.21
N CYS A 643 -18.72 -11.47 2.81
CA CYS A 643 -18.88 -11.16 4.23
C CYS A 643 -20.13 -10.30 4.46
N VAL A 644 -20.67 -10.38 5.67
CA VAL A 644 -21.71 -9.47 6.16
C VAL A 644 -21.08 -8.59 7.24
N ILE A 645 -20.98 -7.28 6.99
CA ILE A 645 -20.43 -6.31 7.94
C ILE A 645 -21.60 -5.45 8.41
N ARG A 646 -22.15 -5.77 9.59
CA ARG A 646 -23.36 -5.11 10.07
C ARG A 646 -23.29 -4.60 11.50
N SER A 647 -24.12 -3.62 11.84
CA SER A 647 -24.21 -3.06 13.20
C SER A 647 -22.86 -2.58 13.71
N ILE A 648 -22.23 -1.68 12.95
CA ILE A 648 -20.91 -1.11 13.25
C ILE A 648 -21.05 0.35 13.66
N ALA A 649 -20.44 0.75 14.77
CA ALA A 649 -20.62 2.09 15.32
C ALA A 649 -19.96 3.19 14.48
N SER A 650 -18.78 2.90 13.92
CA SER A 650 -17.95 3.85 13.21
C SER A 650 -17.77 3.44 11.75
N GLN A 651 -16.56 3.03 11.34
CA GLN A 651 -16.32 2.57 9.97
C GLN A 651 -16.41 1.05 9.86
N GLY A 652 -17.04 0.57 8.78
CA GLY A 652 -17.00 -0.86 8.43
C GLY A 652 -15.57 -1.33 8.15
N ILE A 653 -14.83 -0.59 7.32
CA ILE A 653 -13.40 -0.82 7.00
C ILE A 653 -12.62 0.49 7.12
N LEU A 654 -11.54 0.51 7.92
CA LEU A 654 -10.67 1.68 8.09
C LEU A 654 -9.21 1.32 8.43
N PRO A 655 -8.21 1.95 7.81
CA PRO A 655 -8.27 2.54 6.48
C PRO A 655 -8.33 1.41 5.43
N ILE A 656 -8.83 1.70 4.23
CA ILE A 656 -8.64 0.82 3.08
C ILE A 656 -7.14 0.87 2.69
N PRO A 657 -6.42 -0.27 2.69
CA PRO A 657 -5.02 -0.35 2.30
C PRO A 657 -4.82 -0.44 0.77
N GLU A 658 -3.55 -0.48 0.34
CA GLU A 658 -3.19 -0.66 -1.08
C GLU A 658 -3.64 -2.03 -1.60
N ASN A 659 -4.00 -2.08 -2.89
CA ASN A 659 -4.27 -3.33 -3.64
C ASN A 659 -5.36 -4.24 -3.05
N CYS A 660 -6.36 -3.68 -2.37
CA CYS A 660 -7.41 -4.47 -1.74
C CYS A 660 -8.60 -4.74 -2.66
N VAL A 661 -9.19 -5.93 -2.52
CA VAL A 661 -10.40 -6.36 -3.23
C VAL A 661 -11.54 -6.54 -2.24
N ILE A 662 -12.56 -5.71 -2.35
CA ILE A 662 -13.77 -5.77 -1.52
C ILE A 662 -14.93 -6.20 -2.42
N GLU A 663 -15.32 -7.46 -2.35
CA GLU A 663 -16.28 -8.03 -3.30
C GLU A 663 -17.44 -8.82 -2.68
N SER A 664 -18.63 -8.71 -3.27
CA SER A 664 -19.77 -9.55 -2.91
C SER A 664 -20.15 -9.50 -1.41
N ASN A 665 -19.82 -8.41 -0.72
CA ASN A 665 -20.15 -8.24 0.70
C ASN A 665 -21.47 -7.49 0.89
N THR A 666 -22.09 -7.67 2.06
CA THR A 666 -23.22 -6.86 2.52
C THR A 666 -22.77 -5.96 3.66
N PHE A 667 -22.85 -4.64 3.47
CA PHE A 667 -22.66 -3.64 4.51
C PHE A 667 -24.03 -3.14 4.96
N GLN A 668 -24.33 -3.25 6.26
CA GLN A 668 -25.64 -2.87 6.80
C GLN A 668 -25.58 -2.18 8.17
N LYS A 669 -26.41 -1.17 8.44
CA LYS A 669 -26.50 -0.52 9.77
C LYS A 669 -25.15 0.00 10.27
N ILE A 670 -24.47 0.79 9.44
CA ILE A 670 -23.14 1.32 9.77
C ILE A 670 -23.24 2.81 10.08
N GLY A 671 -22.78 3.16 11.27
CA GLY A 671 -22.64 4.54 11.72
C GLY A 671 -23.90 5.14 12.32
N SER A 672 -23.72 6.19 13.12
CA SER A 672 -24.80 7.03 13.66
C SER A 672 -24.70 8.50 13.22
N THR A 673 -23.59 8.87 12.58
CA THR A 673 -23.32 10.21 12.05
C THR A 673 -22.83 10.17 10.61
N LYS A 674 -22.92 11.30 9.91
CA LYS A 674 -22.38 11.48 8.54
C LYS A 674 -20.89 11.18 8.35
N PHE A 675 -20.12 11.12 9.43
CA PHE A 675 -18.68 10.83 9.41
C PHE A 675 -18.36 9.33 9.56
N ASN A 676 -19.40 8.50 9.76
CA ASN A 676 -19.27 7.07 9.90
C ASN A 676 -19.63 6.41 8.57
N HIS A 677 -18.62 5.81 7.94
CA HIS A 677 -18.67 5.35 6.55
C HIS A 677 -18.62 3.83 6.49
N ALA A 678 -19.20 3.20 5.46
CA ALA A 678 -18.97 1.77 5.28
C ALA A 678 -17.48 1.49 5.04
N MET A 679 -16.81 2.30 4.22
CA MET A 679 -15.36 2.21 4.01
C MET A 679 -14.71 3.59 3.87
N TYR A 680 -13.47 3.72 4.37
CA TYR A 680 -12.69 4.96 4.32
C TYR A 680 -11.22 4.70 4.03
N GLY A 681 -10.64 5.35 3.01
CA GLY A 681 -9.22 5.22 2.66
C GLY A 681 -8.90 5.73 1.25
N SER A 682 -7.65 6.03 0.95
CA SER A 682 -7.27 6.74 -0.30
C SER A 682 -6.07 6.14 -1.04
N LEU A 683 -5.64 4.94 -0.66
CA LEU A 683 -4.47 4.30 -1.26
C LEU A 683 -4.82 3.62 -2.59
N PRO A 684 -3.88 3.54 -3.56
CA PRO A 684 -4.17 3.05 -4.91
C PRO A 684 -4.46 1.53 -4.96
N GLY A 685 -4.96 1.07 -6.12
CA GLY A 685 -5.15 -0.36 -6.42
C GLY A 685 -6.42 -1.00 -5.84
N VAL A 686 -7.35 -0.21 -5.30
CA VAL A 686 -8.56 -0.72 -4.64
C VAL A 686 -9.67 -1.03 -5.64
N VAL A 687 -10.24 -2.24 -5.51
CA VAL A 687 -11.42 -2.70 -6.26
C VAL A 687 -12.59 -2.94 -5.31
N VAL A 688 -13.74 -2.34 -5.60
CA VAL A 688 -14.98 -2.46 -4.83
C VAL A 688 -16.07 -2.96 -5.78
N ARG A 689 -16.45 -4.24 -5.69
CA ARG A 689 -17.39 -4.82 -6.65
C ARG A 689 -18.49 -5.70 -6.08
N HIS A 690 -19.65 -5.68 -6.72
CA HIS A 690 -20.76 -6.59 -6.38
C HIS A 690 -21.23 -6.54 -4.91
N ASN A 691 -20.92 -5.47 -4.17
CA ASN A 691 -21.35 -5.31 -2.78
C ASN A 691 -22.74 -4.70 -2.70
N VAL A 692 -23.43 -4.95 -1.58
CA VAL A 692 -24.67 -4.27 -1.20
C VAL A 692 -24.38 -3.34 -0.04
N PHE A 693 -24.70 -2.06 -0.20
CA PHE A 693 -24.64 -1.05 0.85
C PHE A 693 -26.08 -0.64 1.21
N GLU A 694 -26.49 -1.00 2.43
CA GLU A 694 -27.82 -0.77 2.95
C GLU A 694 -27.70 -0.09 4.31
N GLU A 695 -28.57 0.86 4.64
CA GLU A 695 -28.60 1.48 5.98
C GLU A 695 -27.24 2.08 6.43
N ILE A 696 -26.57 2.80 5.51
CA ILE A 696 -25.29 3.47 5.78
C ILE A 696 -25.53 4.94 6.16
N SER A 697 -25.06 5.32 7.35
CA SER A 697 -25.26 6.67 7.92
C SER A 697 -24.49 7.75 7.16
N GLY A 698 -23.19 7.57 6.92
CA GLY A 698 -22.38 8.43 6.05
C GLY A 698 -22.31 7.91 4.61
N ALA A 699 -21.15 8.06 3.97
CA ALA A 699 -20.84 7.45 2.67
C ALA A 699 -20.61 5.93 2.73
N ALA A 700 -20.96 5.23 1.64
CA ALA A 700 -20.54 3.85 1.43
C ALA A 700 -19.04 3.77 1.16
N VAL A 701 -18.51 4.64 0.30
CA VAL A 701 -17.07 4.74 0.04
C VAL A 701 -16.62 6.18 0.19
N HIS A 702 -15.67 6.43 1.09
CA HIS A 702 -15.03 7.72 1.26
C HIS A 702 -13.53 7.65 0.99
N GLN A 703 -13.16 8.04 -0.22
CA GLN A 703 -11.79 8.17 -0.68
C GLN A 703 -11.30 9.62 -0.45
N TYR A 704 -10.50 9.82 0.60
CA TYR A 704 -10.07 11.15 1.03
C TYR A 704 -8.62 11.18 1.53
N ALA A 705 -7.86 12.17 1.06
CA ALA A 705 -6.45 12.40 1.43
C ALA A 705 -6.18 13.85 1.86
N GLY A 706 -7.10 14.48 2.60
CA GLY A 706 -6.86 15.82 3.16
C GLY A 706 -7.18 17.01 2.24
N GLY A 707 -7.87 16.78 1.11
CA GLY A 707 -8.42 17.86 0.27
C GLY A 707 -7.63 18.21 -1.01
N GLY A 708 -6.60 17.44 -1.36
CA GLY A 708 -5.91 17.51 -2.67
C GLY A 708 -5.84 16.15 -3.37
N SER A 709 -5.47 16.13 -4.65
CA SER A 709 -5.17 14.88 -5.38
C SER A 709 -3.92 14.23 -4.76
N ALA A 710 -4.05 12.97 -4.38
CA ALA A 710 -2.98 12.08 -3.96
C ALA A 710 -2.29 11.40 -5.16
N GLY A 711 -2.67 11.78 -6.39
CA GLY A 711 -2.16 11.24 -7.66
C GLY A 711 -3.21 10.43 -8.44
N LYS A 712 -2.73 9.69 -9.43
CA LYS A 712 -3.50 8.79 -10.31
C LYS A 712 -3.90 7.48 -9.61
N ASP A 713 -4.44 6.51 -10.34
CA ASP A 713 -4.88 5.20 -9.83
C ASP A 713 -6.04 5.27 -8.81
N GLY A 714 -7.13 5.90 -9.25
CA GLY A 714 -8.39 5.93 -8.52
C GLY A 714 -9.01 4.55 -8.29
N PHE A 715 -10.11 4.52 -7.54
CA PHE A 715 -10.77 3.27 -7.21
C PHE A 715 -11.57 2.73 -8.40
N ARG A 716 -11.62 1.40 -8.53
CA ARG A 716 -12.54 0.71 -9.44
C ARG A 716 -13.76 0.25 -8.66
N ILE A 717 -14.91 0.89 -8.89
CA ILE A 717 -16.15 0.66 -8.15
C ILE A 717 -17.24 0.21 -9.13
N TYR A 718 -17.62 -1.06 -9.10
CA TYR A 718 -18.58 -1.57 -10.09
C TYR A 718 -19.53 -2.68 -9.63
N GLY A 719 -20.69 -2.75 -10.27
CA GLY A 719 -21.66 -3.81 -9.97
C GLY A 719 -22.25 -3.73 -8.56
N ASN A 720 -22.06 -2.64 -7.82
CA ASN A 720 -22.56 -2.50 -6.45
C ASN A 720 -24.01 -1.99 -6.43
N THR A 721 -24.72 -2.23 -5.32
CA THR A 721 -26.07 -1.70 -5.07
C THR A 721 -26.07 -0.83 -3.82
N PHE A 722 -26.60 0.40 -3.91
CA PHE A 722 -26.71 1.35 -2.80
C PHE A 722 -28.18 1.66 -2.53
N ARG A 723 -28.68 1.43 -1.31
CA ARG A 723 -30.11 1.62 -0.99
C ARG A 723 -30.38 1.92 0.49
N LYS A 724 -31.59 2.40 0.78
CA LYS A 724 -32.15 2.58 2.13
C LYS A 724 -31.17 3.19 3.14
N PRO A 725 -30.58 4.36 2.89
CA PRO A 725 -29.73 4.97 3.91
C PRO A 725 -30.54 5.33 5.14
N VAL A 726 -29.90 5.26 6.31
CA VAL A 726 -30.52 5.69 7.56
C VAL A 726 -30.31 7.19 7.72
N PRO A 727 -31.37 7.98 7.98
CA PRO A 727 -31.23 9.37 8.41
C PRO A 727 -30.37 9.42 9.67
N PHE A 728 -29.25 10.12 9.58
CA PHE A 728 -28.36 10.34 10.72
C PHE A 728 -28.86 11.54 11.53
N TRP A 729 -28.49 11.59 12.80
CA TRP A 729 -28.82 12.72 13.66
C TRP A 729 -27.80 13.86 13.45
N ASP A 730 -28.27 15.05 13.07
CA ASP A 730 -27.42 16.24 12.85
C ASP A 730 -27.94 17.47 13.61
N ASN A 731 -27.28 17.82 14.72
CA ASN A 731 -27.48 19.09 15.41
C ASN A 731 -26.36 20.11 15.12
N THR A 732 -25.58 19.90 14.04
CA THR A 732 -24.40 20.73 13.71
C THR A 732 -24.69 21.78 12.62
N PRO A 733 -23.97 22.93 12.62
CA PRO A 733 -24.12 23.94 11.57
C PRO A 733 -23.67 23.49 10.15
N ARG A 734 -22.84 22.43 10.04
CA ARG A 734 -22.25 21.98 8.76
C ARG A 734 -23.14 20.94 8.06
N LYS A 735 -24.24 21.35 7.45
CA LYS A 735 -25.31 20.48 6.89
C LYS A 735 -24.97 19.60 5.64
N ARG A 736 -23.71 19.32 5.26
CA ARG A 736 -23.39 19.10 3.81
C ARG A 736 -22.68 17.82 3.32
N TYR A 737 -22.57 16.71 4.06
CA TYR A 737 -21.94 15.49 3.48
C TYR A 737 -22.80 14.24 3.50
N GLU A 738 -23.66 14.09 2.48
CA GLU A 738 -24.48 12.89 2.28
C GLU A 738 -24.32 12.37 0.86
N SER A 739 -23.16 11.79 0.52
CA SER A 739 -22.98 11.13 -0.78
C SER A 739 -22.74 9.64 -0.62
N ASN A 740 -23.30 8.79 -1.47
CA ASN A 740 -23.00 7.35 -1.43
C ASN A 740 -21.50 7.11 -1.73
N LEU A 741 -20.99 7.71 -2.79
CA LEU A 741 -19.57 7.71 -3.14
C LEU A 741 -18.97 9.12 -3.00
N ILE A 742 -17.91 9.22 -2.21
CA ILE A 742 -17.07 10.41 -2.04
C ILE A 742 -15.68 10.05 -2.56
N LEU A 743 -15.37 10.41 -3.81
CA LEU A 743 -14.12 10.04 -4.50
C LEU A 743 -13.24 11.27 -4.71
N TRP A 744 -12.62 11.70 -3.62
CA TRP A 744 -12.03 13.04 -3.49
C TRP A 744 -10.51 13.03 -3.43
N ALA A 745 -9.88 11.87 -3.44
CA ALA A 745 -8.44 11.79 -3.22
C ALA A 745 -7.65 11.53 -4.49
N ARG A 746 -8.18 10.83 -5.49
CA ARG A 746 -7.38 10.42 -6.65
C ARG A 746 -8.06 10.74 -7.96
N ASP A 747 -7.26 11.00 -8.97
CA ASP A 747 -7.71 11.03 -10.37
C ASP A 747 -8.01 9.60 -10.85
N GLU A 748 -8.67 9.45 -12.01
CA GLU A 748 -8.84 8.15 -12.69
C GLU A 748 -9.73 7.15 -11.92
N ASN A 749 -10.81 7.60 -11.27
CA ASN A 749 -11.78 6.67 -10.66
C ASN A 749 -12.71 6.08 -11.72
N TRP A 750 -13.00 4.78 -11.62
CA TRP A 750 -13.88 4.06 -12.54
C TRP A 750 -15.14 3.63 -11.81
N VAL A 751 -16.28 4.18 -12.17
CA VAL A 751 -17.58 3.89 -11.55
C VAL A 751 -18.52 3.35 -12.61
N TYR A 752 -18.80 2.04 -12.60
CA TYR A 752 -19.63 1.45 -13.66
C TYR A 752 -20.53 0.29 -13.23
N ASN A 753 -21.60 0.00 -13.98
CA ASN A 753 -22.56 -1.07 -13.68
C ASN A 753 -23.18 -1.00 -12.26
N ASN A 754 -23.14 0.15 -11.59
CA ASN A 754 -23.70 0.27 -10.24
C ASN A 754 -25.18 0.68 -10.29
N VAL A 755 -25.91 0.30 -9.24
CA VAL A 755 -27.30 0.72 -9.04
C VAL A 755 -27.41 1.56 -7.78
N PHE A 756 -27.92 2.78 -7.92
CA PHE A 756 -28.14 3.71 -6.81
C PHE A 756 -29.62 3.99 -6.64
N TYR A 757 -30.13 3.73 -5.45
CA TYR A 757 -31.44 4.17 -4.99
C TYR A 757 -31.21 5.37 -4.05
N GLY A 758 -31.44 6.58 -4.56
CA GLY A 758 -30.99 7.86 -4.02
C GLY A 758 -31.76 8.41 -2.82
N GLU A 759 -32.67 7.62 -2.26
CA GLU A 759 -33.51 7.99 -1.11
C GLU A 759 -32.66 8.62 0.00
N GLY A 760 -32.92 9.87 0.41
CA GLY A 760 -32.30 10.46 1.61
C GLY A 760 -30.82 10.88 1.54
N LYS A 761 -30.08 10.67 0.44
CA LYS A 761 -28.71 11.19 0.26
C LYS A 761 -28.69 12.44 -0.61
N LYS A 762 -27.80 13.38 -0.32
CA LYS A 762 -27.60 14.60 -1.12
C LYS A 762 -27.07 14.30 -2.52
N ARG A 763 -26.14 13.35 -2.65
CA ARG A 763 -25.63 12.90 -3.95
C ARG A 763 -25.48 11.38 -4.03
N ALA A 764 -25.56 10.78 -5.21
CA ALA A 764 -25.07 9.41 -5.38
C ALA A 764 -23.54 9.39 -5.50
N ILE A 765 -22.96 10.21 -6.39
CA ILE A 765 -21.53 10.21 -6.68
C ILE A 765 -20.97 11.65 -6.58
N SER A 766 -19.85 11.82 -5.87
CA SER A 766 -19.12 13.09 -5.80
C SER A 766 -17.64 12.91 -6.16
N MET A 767 -17.19 13.57 -7.23
CA MET A 767 -15.87 13.42 -7.84
C MET A 767 -15.23 14.77 -8.20
N PRO A 768 -14.51 15.42 -7.27
CA PRO A 768 -13.79 16.66 -7.56
C PRO A 768 -12.48 16.45 -8.32
N GLN A 769 -11.97 15.21 -8.37
CA GLN A 769 -10.74 14.86 -9.09
C GLN A 769 -10.99 14.67 -10.59
N SER A 770 -9.96 14.47 -11.39
CA SER A 770 -10.02 14.43 -12.86
C SER A 770 -9.95 13.02 -13.44
N ALA A 771 -10.17 12.90 -14.74
CA ALA A 771 -10.05 11.68 -15.53
C ALA A 771 -10.96 10.52 -15.08
N ASN A 772 -12.12 10.83 -14.47
CA ASN A 772 -13.02 9.78 -13.97
C ASN A 772 -13.90 9.22 -15.09
N LEU A 773 -14.23 7.93 -14.99
CA LEU A 773 -15.14 7.23 -15.88
C LEU A 773 -16.43 6.87 -15.14
N VAL A 774 -17.58 7.24 -15.69
CA VAL A 774 -18.91 6.94 -15.14
C VAL A 774 -19.74 6.28 -16.22
N PHE A 775 -19.75 4.94 -16.24
CA PHE A 775 -20.34 4.16 -17.35
C PHE A 775 -21.43 3.20 -16.90
N HIS A 776 -22.50 3.03 -17.67
CA HIS A 776 -23.46 1.95 -17.43
C HIS A 776 -24.01 1.92 -15.99
N ASN A 777 -24.19 3.07 -15.32
CA ASN A 777 -24.82 3.09 -13.99
C ASN A 777 -26.33 3.34 -14.14
N THR A 778 -27.13 2.82 -13.21
CA THR A 778 -28.56 3.15 -13.09
C THR A 778 -28.79 3.88 -11.77
N LEU A 779 -29.19 5.14 -11.85
CA LEU A 779 -29.40 6.03 -10.70
C LEU A 779 -30.87 6.42 -10.63
N VAL A 780 -31.53 6.11 -9.53
CA VAL A 780 -32.97 6.29 -9.34
C VAL A 780 -33.22 7.17 -8.11
N GLY A 781 -34.01 8.24 -8.24
CA GLY A 781 -34.47 9.05 -7.11
C GLY A 781 -33.37 9.85 -6.39
N CYS A 782 -32.27 10.20 -7.08
CA CYS A 782 -31.15 10.92 -6.47
C CYS A 782 -31.33 12.44 -6.54
N PRO A 783 -31.24 13.19 -5.43
CA PRO A 783 -31.24 14.66 -5.48
C PRO A 783 -30.16 15.22 -6.41
N VAL A 784 -28.92 14.72 -6.30
CA VAL A 784 -27.90 14.89 -7.34
C VAL A 784 -27.32 13.52 -7.70
N ALA A 785 -27.40 13.09 -8.95
CA ALA A 785 -26.87 11.77 -9.32
C ALA A 785 -25.34 11.78 -9.36
N VAL A 786 -24.73 12.62 -10.21
CA VAL A 786 -23.27 12.75 -10.32
C VAL A 786 -22.87 14.21 -10.15
N GLY A 787 -21.93 14.50 -9.24
CA GLY A 787 -21.41 15.85 -9.05
C GLY A 787 -19.90 15.95 -9.19
N PHE A 788 -19.45 16.87 -10.04
CA PHE A 788 -18.05 17.17 -10.29
C PHE A 788 -17.60 18.43 -9.55
N GLY A 789 -16.31 18.48 -9.22
CA GLY A 789 -15.69 19.66 -8.59
C GLY A 789 -15.19 20.66 -9.64
N PRO A 790 -15.10 21.97 -9.32
CA PRO A 790 -14.66 23.02 -10.27
C PRO A 790 -13.30 22.83 -10.94
N GLN A 791 -12.44 21.96 -10.42
CA GLN A 791 -11.10 21.70 -10.96
C GLN A 791 -11.02 20.38 -11.73
N SER A 792 -12.10 19.61 -11.75
CA SER A 792 -12.20 18.31 -12.41
C SER A 792 -12.15 18.48 -13.92
N LYS A 793 -11.34 17.66 -14.60
CA LYS A 793 -11.16 17.67 -16.06
C LYS A 793 -11.16 16.25 -16.61
N ASP A 794 -11.30 16.11 -17.93
CA ASP A 794 -11.13 14.87 -18.69
C ASP A 794 -12.00 13.69 -18.24
N ASN A 795 -13.18 13.96 -17.66
CA ASN A 795 -14.12 12.91 -17.24
C ASN A 795 -14.97 12.39 -18.40
N ASP A 796 -15.30 11.10 -18.39
CA ASP A 796 -16.18 10.44 -19.36
C ASP A 796 -17.44 9.88 -18.69
N VAL A 797 -18.61 10.27 -19.20
CA VAL A 797 -19.92 9.92 -18.63
C VAL A 797 -20.85 9.46 -19.75
N ARG A 798 -21.02 8.13 -19.87
CA ARG A 798 -21.82 7.53 -20.96
C ARG A 798 -22.61 6.31 -20.52
N ASN A 799 -23.63 6.00 -21.31
CA ASN A 799 -24.44 4.80 -21.13
C ASN A 799 -25.11 4.72 -19.76
N ASN A 800 -25.34 5.84 -19.05
CA ASN A 800 -26.01 5.82 -17.75
C ASN A 800 -27.52 6.04 -17.89
N ILE A 801 -28.29 5.53 -16.93
CA ILE A 801 -29.71 5.79 -16.75
C ILE A 801 -29.90 6.67 -15.50
N PHE A 802 -30.58 7.80 -15.65
CA PHE A 802 -30.99 8.69 -14.58
C PHE A 802 -32.52 8.76 -14.54
N VAL A 803 -33.13 8.24 -13.47
CA VAL A 803 -34.59 8.26 -13.25
C VAL A 803 -34.90 9.07 -12.01
N ASP A 804 -35.81 10.03 -12.13
CA ASP A 804 -36.32 10.83 -11.01
C ASP A 804 -35.20 11.51 -10.18
N CYS A 805 -34.11 11.88 -10.85
CA CYS A 805 -33.08 12.70 -10.24
C CYS A 805 -33.49 14.18 -10.27
N GLU A 806 -33.42 14.88 -9.14
CA GLU A 806 -33.70 16.34 -9.14
C GLU A 806 -32.69 17.08 -10.01
N GLN A 807 -31.43 16.64 -9.96
CA GLN A 807 -30.35 17.03 -10.85
C GLN A 807 -29.54 15.79 -11.24
N SER A 808 -29.60 15.39 -12.51
CA SER A 808 -28.84 14.22 -12.99
C SER A 808 -27.33 14.44 -12.87
N ILE A 809 -26.85 15.59 -13.35
CA ILE A 809 -25.42 15.91 -13.38
C ILE A 809 -25.21 17.35 -12.87
N ASP A 810 -24.34 17.50 -11.88
CA ASP A 810 -23.83 18.77 -11.35
C ASP A 810 -22.43 19.03 -11.91
N TRP A 811 -22.38 19.86 -12.95
CA TRP A 811 -21.18 20.13 -13.74
C TRP A 811 -20.88 21.65 -13.75
N PRO A 812 -20.02 22.13 -12.83
CA PRO A 812 -19.72 23.55 -12.72
C PRO A 812 -18.96 24.06 -13.95
N ALA A 813 -19.10 25.36 -14.24
CA ALA A 813 -18.53 25.99 -15.43
C ALA A 813 -17.00 25.88 -15.51
N GLU A 814 -16.32 25.86 -14.36
CA GLU A 814 -14.86 25.80 -14.27
C GLU A 814 -14.31 24.38 -14.50
N ALA A 815 -15.16 23.35 -14.41
CA ALA A 815 -14.79 21.95 -14.55
C ALA A 815 -14.75 21.46 -16.01
N MET A 816 -14.53 22.33 -17.01
CA MET A 816 -14.69 22.00 -18.44
C MET A 816 -13.75 20.88 -18.92
N PRO A 817 -14.26 19.71 -19.36
CA PRO A 817 -13.52 18.71 -20.10
C PRO A 817 -13.77 18.85 -21.60
N GLN A 818 -12.75 18.56 -22.42
CA GLN A 818 -12.97 18.27 -23.83
C GLN A 818 -13.63 16.88 -23.98
N LYS A 819 -14.85 16.86 -24.52
CA LYS A 819 -15.53 15.74 -25.22
C LYS A 819 -15.58 14.38 -24.51
N ALA A 820 -16.63 14.12 -23.71
CA ALA A 820 -16.97 12.76 -23.25
C ALA A 820 -18.32 12.60 -22.47
N LEU A 821 -19.34 13.42 -22.72
CA LEU A 821 -20.70 13.22 -22.16
C LEU A 821 -21.66 12.89 -23.30
N ASP A 822 -22.21 11.66 -23.35
CA ASP A 822 -23.12 11.22 -24.42
C ASP A 822 -23.79 9.86 -24.10
N TYR A 823 -24.77 9.42 -24.90
CA TYR A 823 -25.43 8.10 -24.77
C TYR A 823 -26.07 7.83 -23.39
N ASN A 824 -26.57 8.85 -22.71
CA ASN A 824 -27.28 8.70 -21.44
C ASN A 824 -28.80 8.73 -21.64
N ILE A 825 -29.55 8.05 -20.76
CA ILE A 825 -31.00 8.18 -20.68
C ILE A 825 -31.36 8.98 -19.43
N TYR A 826 -32.23 9.96 -19.61
CA TYR A 826 -32.81 10.77 -18.55
C TYR A 826 -34.32 10.56 -18.52
N TRP A 827 -34.91 10.46 -17.34
CA TRP A 827 -36.36 10.33 -17.19
C TRP A 827 -36.87 10.92 -15.88
N SER A 828 -38.05 11.53 -15.91
CA SER A 828 -38.76 12.00 -14.73
C SER A 828 -40.24 11.61 -14.84
N THR A 829 -40.71 10.84 -13.88
CA THR A 829 -42.11 10.40 -13.77
C THR A 829 -43.05 11.57 -13.47
N SER A 830 -42.57 12.59 -12.76
CA SER A 830 -43.31 13.85 -12.53
C SER A 830 -43.28 14.81 -13.72
N GLY A 831 -42.45 14.53 -14.74
CA GLY A 831 -42.21 15.44 -15.88
C GLY A 831 -41.41 16.69 -15.53
N SER A 832 -40.84 16.78 -14.33
CA SER A 832 -40.16 17.98 -13.79
C SER A 832 -38.64 17.82 -13.70
N ALA A 833 -38.01 17.34 -14.78
CA ALA A 833 -36.56 17.22 -14.85
C ALA A 833 -35.90 18.60 -14.97
N LYS A 834 -34.77 18.79 -14.27
CA LYS A 834 -33.92 19.99 -14.39
C LYS A 834 -32.74 19.71 -15.29
N TRP A 835 -32.48 20.64 -16.21
CA TRP A 835 -31.41 20.52 -17.19
C TRP A 835 -30.34 21.57 -16.92
N GLN A 836 -29.18 21.14 -16.44
CA GLN A 836 -28.09 22.07 -16.12
C GLN A 836 -26.76 21.60 -16.72
N HIS A 837 -26.04 22.51 -17.36
CA HIS A 837 -24.71 22.28 -17.91
C HIS A 837 -23.87 23.55 -17.78
N ALA A 838 -22.61 23.40 -17.34
CA ALA A 838 -21.66 24.51 -17.15
C ALA A 838 -22.24 25.68 -16.33
N GLY A 839 -22.93 25.36 -15.23
CA GLY A 839 -23.58 26.35 -14.34
C GLY A 839 -24.80 27.07 -14.93
N LYS A 840 -25.27 26.70 -16.13
CA LYS A 840 -26.46 27.25 -16.77
C LYS A 840 -27.61 26.25 -16.76
N GLU A 841 -28.82 26.74 -16.47
CA GLU A 841 -30.06 25.96 -16.57
C GLU A 841 -30.73 26.16 -17.94
N TYR A 842 -31.33 25.09 -18.46
CA TYR A 842 -32.00 25.01 -19.76
C TYR A 842 -33.46 24.59 -19.57
N THR A 843 -34.34 25.11 -20.42
CA THR A 843 -35.79 24.90 -20.24
C THR A 843 -36.29 23.62 -20.89
N THR A 844 -35.56 23.10 -21.88
CA THR A 844 -35.91 21.86 -22.58
C THR A 844 -34.71 20.93 -22.68
N PHE A 845 -34.99 19.62 -22.79
CA PHE A 845 -33.94 18.63 -23.00
C PHE A 845 -33.15 18.89 -24.29
N ALA A 846 -33.80 19.32 -25.37
CA ALA A 846 -33.14 19.58 -26.65
C ALA A 846 -32.10 20.72 -26.57
N GLU A 847 -32.41 21.79 -25.82
CA GLU A 847 -31.47 22.89 -25.58
C GLU A 847 -30.26 22.43 -24.77
N TYR A 848 -30.51 21.67 -23.70
CA TYR A 848 -29.47 21.07 -22.87
C TYR A 848 -28.60 20.10 -23.66
N GLN A 849 -29.21 19.18 -24.40
CA GLN A 849 -28.56 18.19 -25.23
C GLN A 849 -27.59 18.85 -26.23
N LYS A 850 -28.06 19.90 -26.91
CA LYS A 850 -27.24 20.68 -27.84
C LYS A 850 -26.09 21.40 -27.13
N ALA A 851 -26.34 21.98 -25.95
CA ALA A 851 -25.33 22.72 -25.21
C ALA A 851 -24.26 21.82 -24.58
N ALA A 852 -24.66 20.65 -24.07
CA ALA A 852 -23.79 19.66 -23.45
C ALA A 852 -23.04 18.79 -24.49
N GLY A 853 -23.47 18.81 -25.76
CA GLY A 853 -22.88 17.99 -26.82
C GLY A 853 -23.32 16.52 -26.81
N GLU A 854 -24.45 16.22 -26.17
CA GLU A 854 -24.99 14.86 -25.98
C GLU A 854 -25.80 14.37 -27.18
N ALA A 855 -25.18 14.22 -28.35
CA ALA A 855 -25.89 13.95 -29.60
C ALA A 855 -26.78 12.69 -29.60
N HIS A 856 -26.48 11.69 -28.76
CA HIS A 856 -27.16 10.39 -28.72
C HIS A 856 -27.95 10.15 -27.43
N SER A 857 -27.82 11.02 -26.42
CA SER A 857 -28.62 10.92 -25.19
C SER A 857 -30.11 11.18 -25.44
N ARG A 858 -30.98 10.64 -24.57
CA ARG A 858 -32.43 10.67 -24.76
C ARG A 858 -33.16 11.03 -23.47
N TYR A 859 -34.26 11.76 -23.60
CA TYR A 859 -35.24 11.92 -22.53
C TYR A 859 -36.44 11.00 -22.78
N VAL A 860 -36.44 9.83 -22.17
CA VAL A 860 -37.43 8.76 -22.40
C VAL A 860 -37.49 7.81 -21.20
N ASP A 861 -38.66 7.24 -20.93
CA ASP A 861 -38.79 6.18 -19.92
C ASP A 861 -37.86 5.01 -20.27
N PRO A 862 -36.84 4.70 -19.46
CA PRO A 862 -35.94 3.58 -19.72
C PRO A 862 -36.63 2.21 -19.64
N GLY A 863 -37.86 2.10 -19.16
CA GLY A 863 -38.59 0.83 -19.08
C GLY A 863 -37.98 -0.13 -18.07
N LEU A 864 -37.62 0.36 -16.87
CA LEU A 864 -37.14 -0.49 -15.77
C LEU A 864 -38.25 -1.42 -15.25
N ILE A 865 -37.90 -2.60 -14.71
CA ILE A 865 -38.85 -3.56 -14.13
C ILE A 865 -39.64 -2.91 -12.99
N GLY A 866 -39.01 -2.10 -12.15
CA GLY A 866 -39.72 -1.34 -11.12
C GLY A 866 -38.81 -0.51 -10.22
N PRO A 867 -39.37 0.21 -9.24
CA PRO A 867 -38.62 1.11 -8.37
C PRO A 867 -37.57 0.41 -7.49
N GLY A 868 -37.71 -0.91 -7.24
CA GLY A 868 -36.73 -1.73 -6.52
C GLY A 868 -35.91 -2.67 -7.42
N ASP A 869 -36.09 -2.60 -8.74
CA ASP A 869 -35.46 -3.49 -9.71
C ASP A 869 -35.09 -2.72 -10.99
N ALA A 870 -33.80 -2.42 -11.10
CA ALA A 870 -33.25 -1.60 -12.16
C ALA A 870 -32.96 -2.38 -13.46
N ARG A 871 -33.40 -3.65 -13.58
CA ARG A 871 -33.33 -4.40 -14.85
C ARG A 871 -34.30 -3.85 -15.88
N LEU A 872 -34.03 -4.10 -17.17
CA LEU A 872 -34.83 -3.62 -18.29
C LEU A 872 -36.01 -4.56 -18.59
N ARG A 873 -37.18 -4.00 -18.91
CA ARG A 873 -38.33 -4.75 -19.45
C ARG A 873 -38.17 -4.98 -20.96
N PRO A 874 -38.81 -6.03 -21.53
CA PRO A 874 -38.89 -6.20 -22.98
C PRO A 874 -39.42 -4.94 -23.67
N GLY A 875 -38.75 -4.52 -24.76
CA GLY A 875 -39.10 -3.31 -25.50
C GLY A 875 -38.57 -2.00 -24.91
N SER A 876 -37.75 -2.06 -23.85
CA SER A 876 -37.08 -0.89 -23.29
C SER A 876 -36.29 -0.12 -24.35
N PRO A 877 -36.36 1.24 -24.37
CA PRO A 877 -35.58 2.07 -25.29
C PRO A 877 -34.09 2.16 -24.94
N ALA A 878 -33.68 1.57 -23.80
CA ALA A 878 -32.27 1.42 -23.42
C ALA A 878 -31.60 0.23 -24.14
N ILE A 879 -32.39 -0.71 -24.65
CA ILE A 879 -31.90 -1.90 -25.35
C ILE A 879 -31.25 -1.52 -26.68
N ASN A 880 -30.04 -2.01 -26.94
CA ASN A 880 -29.23 -1.76 -28.14
C ASN A 880 -29.02 -0.26 -28.44
N ALA A 881 -28.95 0.58 -27.41
CA ALA A 881 -28.92 2.03 -27.56
C ALA A 881 -27.62 2.69 -27.12
N GLY A 882 -26.71 1.95 -26.49
CA GLY A 882 -25.47 2.48 -25.90
C GLY A 882 -24.27 2.48 -26.85
N ALA A 883 -23.27 3.28 -26.50
CA ALA A 883 -21.96 3.29 -27.17
C ALA A 883 -21.14 2.05 -26.80
N ALA A 884 -20.36 1.51 -27.73
CA ALA A 884 -19.42 0.44 -27.42
C ALA A 884 -18.26 0.97 -26.54
N LEU A 885 -18.16 0.48 -25.30
CA LEU A 885 -17.11 0.81 -24.35
C LEU A 885 -16.32 -0.44 -24.03
N LYS A 886 -15.10 -0.56 -24.59
CA LYS A 886 -14.24 -1.74 -24.45
C LYS A 886 -13.83 -2.01 -23.00
N GLU A 887 -13.90 -0.99 -22.15
CA GLU A 887 -13.58 -1.03 -20.73
C GLU A 887 -14.64 -1.80 -19.91
N VAL A 888 -15.86 -1.97 -20.44
CA VAL A 888 -17.00 -2.59 -19.74
C VAL A 888 -17.53 -3.78 -20.56
N ALA A 889 -16.85 -4.93 -20.44
CA ALA A 889 -17.14 -6.13 -21.22
C ALA A 889 -18.39 -6.92 -20.76
N ALA A 890 -18.87 -6.68 -19.53
CA ALA A 890 -20.03 -7.35 -18.96
C ALA A 890 -20.89 -6.39 -18.14
N ASP A 891 -22.15 -6.74 -17.89
CA ASP A 891 -23.08 -6.00 -17.04
C ASP A 891 -22.94 -6.34 -15.55
N LYS A 892 -23.85 -5.82 -14.72
CA LYS A 892 -23.87 -6.07 -13.28
C LYS A 892 -24.08 -7.54 -12.88
N ASP A 893 -24.74 -8.34 -13.72
CA ASP A 893 -25.00 -9.77 -13.48
C ASP A 893 -23.95 -10.67 -14.16
N GLY A 894 -22.90 -10.08 -14.75
CA GLY A 894 -21.86 -10.80 -15.48
C GLY A 894 -22.26 -11.21 -16.90
N THR A 895 -23.37 -10.68 -17.43
CA THR A 895 -23.79 -10.87 -18.82
C THR A 895 -22.84 -10.12 -19.75
N VAL A 896 -22.26 -10.82 -20.72
CA VAL A 896 -21.36 -10.23 -21.72
C VAL A 896 -22.10 -9.18 -22.56
N ARG A 897 -21.45 -8.07 -22.86
CA ARG A 897 -21.98 -7.01 -23.73
C ARG A 897 -21.32 -7.05 -25.12
N PRO A 898 -22.05 -6.80 -26.22
CA PRO A 898 -23.50 -6.70 -26.30
C PRO A 898 -24.17 -8.07 -26.42
N GLN A 899 -25.44 -8.18 -26.02
CA GLN A 899 -26.29 -9.33 -26.36
C GLN A 899 -27.08 -9.14 -27.67
N GLY A 900 -27.19 -7.90 -28.15
CA GLY A 900 -27.82 -7.57 -29.43
C GLY A 900 -26.89 -6.83 -30.40
N LYS A 901 -27.46 -5.88 -31.15
CA LYS A 901 -26.74 -5.06 -32.12
C LYS A 901 -25.77 -4.06 -31.48
N ALA A 902 -26.04 -3.62 -30.26
CA ALA A 902 -25.22 -2.70 -29.50
C ALA A 902 -25.41 -2.98 -28.00
N THR A 903 -24.57 -2.39 -27.16
CA THR A 903 -24.71 -2.53 -25.70
C THR A 903 -25.95 -1.78 -25.21
N ASP A 904 -26.51 -2.24 -24.10
CA ASP A 904 -27.63 -1.55 -23.47
C ASP A 904 -27.15 -0.40 -22.56
N ILE A 905 -27.92 0.68 -22.54
CA ILE A 905 -27.69 1.79 -21.60
C ILE A 905 -28.12 1.33 -20.19
N GLY A 906 -27.33 1.62 -19.17
CA GLY A 906 -27.59 1.27 -17.77
C GLY A 906 -26.84 0.03 -17.28
N ALA A 907 -27.10 -0.34 -16.02
CA ALA A 907 -26.33 -1.35 -15.29
C ALA A 907 -26.51 -2.80 -15.75
N TYR A 908 -27.57 -3.08 -16.50
CA TYR A 908 -27.94 -4.43 -16.94
C TYR A 908 -28.00 -4.50 -18.46
N GLU A 909 -27.61 -5.64 -19.00
CA GLU A 909 -27.78 -6.03 -20.39
C GLU A 909 -29.00 -6.95 -20.49
N PHE A 910 -29.92 -6.62 -21.38
CA PHE A 910 -31.13 -7.39 -21.60
C PHE A 910 -30.82 -8.68 -22.35
N LYS A 911 -31.07 -9.82 -21.69
CA LYS A 911 -31.13 -11.13 -22.33
C LYS A 911 -32.52 -11.29 -22.92
N GLY A 912 -32.63 -11.32 -24.25
CA GLY A 912 -33.85 -11.82 -24.88
C GLY A 912 -34.12 -13.24 -24.37
N GLU A 913 -35.36 -13.52 -23.95
CA GLU A 913 -35.80 -14.89 -23.67
C GLU A 913 -35.74 -15.76 -24.93
#